data_AF-A0A2N5I7C8-F1
#
_entry.id   AF-A0A2N5I7C8-F1
#
_cell.length_a   1.000
_cell.length_b   1.000
_cell.length_c   1.000
_cell.angle_alpha   90.00
_cell.angle_beta   90.00
_cell.angle_gamma   90.00
#
_symmetry.space_group_name_H-M   'P 1'
#
loop_
_entity.id
_entity.type
_entity.pdbx_description
1 polymer ?
#
loop_
_entity_poly.entity_id
_entity_poly.type
_entity_poly.pdbx_seq_one_letter_code
_entity_poly.pdbx_strand_id
1 'polypeptide(L)'
;MLIENINFLKRNYPETLNFINVYKEQLKSVPYNIQKSKVGYPTIQVQNNHRNLFIHSKYDPVKEASLLIDKYKTELEEGKYSHVLFYGVGFGYHIEQYTKMYPSLAFSIYEPNPAIFYHYICSRNLVGSNSKKLENVYVEVDSSSLQPYMNHFASQISGKVLLIMLPSYEQAFPEQCNNFRVVFKDKVQSKLLSLGADINFSRRWTLNSLMNLPTTLSTPNIIRDKMHFFKGKPVIIVSAGPSLHDEYENLKFIKEMGLAYIFAVGSANKALIANNILPDAVCTYDPQDHNFTVFAEMVDKGITSVPMIYGTSVGYETLKYYPGPKLHVVTSQDTVTSFYDGNNINSSEVVDDAFSIAIITLQILAKMEVASIILVGQNFAFRDNLFYSKDIIRDKELGAAIQESDLQNVMTVKSVDGNVITTNSSFNQMRLLMEYYISIYSEVNVINTTKGGAHIDGTAFVRLEEIIQTCLRESVVDKEWYINNNEPITEHLKGKIDKMNFSMLSFVKTHNDIFSLFTELGKWIDRNNKDKIISILQKFDRLFHKFSNNDFYSVFIKPSSRVNYEILHRYVKIIKEEEDITVKSKRVIQEFGAYLGICRTVYNDIAPIIKSTLNTTLEREFRLSSWENYGEDSGVFQYSQEWRRREIKIHKKKGIKPDTICTYYEINKQDAKIQFKFKGTGIRILGGKQKKCSNQLRISIDGKTQKISAKDNQVSVDFTIDYQNVLYERENLKNSIHEVVIEVLNDDLFIFQGVQIKKGDRIFHIDEVMNVEELEVGKRIRCHYKADYNKAGFFSNLGEKTKEFIQVQSAAEPDGDFYFIMVDYEKGYKKLAADRNIQHSISWEELNNNGFIFGKEMSFKKHKGIIRSLTGGYAFRNGDGGISLFDKGLGAYPTENEWDTYIISSNLNGHIKAGDKLVWNWDVSPQTWCQESPMIGLIHPFNPNAYDDKQLNRYKGISRWKEHSGKGLTFNYTDHIHSVRGFRPVLYI
;
A
#
# COMPACT_ATOMS: atom_id res chain seq x y z
N MET A 1 43.77 0.56 36.93
CA MET A 1 42.72 1.33 36.25
C MET A 1 42.51 2.63 37.00
N LEU A 2 42.33 3.75 36.30
CA LEU A 2 42.00 5.03 36.94
C LEU A 2 40.60 4.99 37.55
N ILE A 3 40.43 5.60 38.72
CA ILE A 3 39.15 5.59 39.48
C ILE A 3 38.01 6.19 38.64
N GLU A 4 38.28 7.26 37.91
CA GLU A 4 37.34 7.95 37.03
C GLU A 4 36.77 7.00 35.96
N ASN A 5 37.64 6.19 35.35
CA ASN A 5 37.24 5.22 34.32
C ASN A 5 36.43 4.07 34.91
N ILE A 6 36.80 3.60 36.10
CA ILE A 6 36.04 2.57 36.82
C ILE A 6 34.62 3.09 37.07
N ASN A 7 34.47 4.30 37.59
CA ASN A 7 33.17 4.90 37.86
C ASN A 7 32.34 5.10 36.59
N PHE A 8 32.97 5.59 35.51
CA PHE A 8 32.31 5.77 34.23
C PHE A 8 31.81 4.46 33.62
N LEU A 9 32.67 3.43 33.55
CA LEU A 9 32.31 2.13 33.01
C LEU A 9 31.28 1.42 33.91
N LYS A 10 31.41 1.51 35.24
CA LYS A 10 30.43 0.92 36.17
C LYS A 10 29.02 1.48 35.96
N ARG A 11 28.91 2.78 35.66
CA ARG A 11 27.62 3.45 35.45
C ARG A 11 27.01 3.16 34.08
N ASN A 12 27.83 3.14 33.02
CA ASN A 12 27.34 3.16 31.64
C ASN A 12 27.58 1.83 30.87
N TYR A 13 28.63 1.08 31.23
CA TYR A 13 29.07 -0.14 30.53
C TYR A 13 29.52 -1.23 31.53
N PRO A 14 28.62 -1.71 32.41
CA PRO A 14 28.98 -2.61 33.51
C PRO A 14 29.52 -3.96 33.04
N GLU A 15 29.04 -4.47 31.90
CA GLU A 15 29.50 -5.72 31.30
C GLU A 15 30.97 -5.64 30.85
N THR A 16 31.35 -4.53 30.19
CA THR A 16 32.74 -4.26 29.80
C THR A 16 33.66 -4.20 31.01
N LEU A 17 33.23 -3.52 32.09
CA LEU A 17 34.01 -3.47 33.33
C LEU A 17 34.16 -4.84 33.98
N ASN A 18 33.08 -5.64 33.99
CA ASN A 18 33.10 -6.99 34.53
C ASN A 18 34.09 -7.88 33.77
N PHE A 19 34.02 -7.88 32.44
CA PHE A 19 34.96 -8.59 31.59
C PHE A 19 36.42 -8.24 31.93
N ILE A 20 36.74 -6.94 31.98
CA ILE A 20 38.10 -6.48 32.28
C ILE A 20 38.56 -6.93 33.67
N ASN A 21 37.67 -6.94 34.67
CA ASN A 21 38.00 -7.39 36.02
C ASN A 21 38.26 -8.89 36.07
N VAL A 22 37.42 -9.69 35.42
CA VAL A 22 37.55 -11.16 35.36
C VAL A 22 38.86 -11.56 34.71
N TYR A 23 39.23 -10.91 33.60
CA TYR A 23 40.41 -11.27 32.80
C TYR A 23 41.64 -10.40 33.08
N LYS A 24 41.61 -9.60 34.14
CA LYS A 24 42.62 -8.56 34.44
C LYS A 24 44.07 -9.08 34.36
N GLU A 25 44.37 -10.20 35.01
CA GLU A 25 45.73 -10.74 35.04
C GLU A 25 46.17 -11.25 33.67
N GLN A 26 45.26 -11.82 32.88
CA GLN A 26 45.53 -12.26 31.51
C GLN A 26 45.80 -11.07 30.59
N LEU A 27 44.95 -10.04 30.64
CA LEU A 27 45.10 -8.80 29.87
C LEU A 27 46.42 -8.08 30.18
N LYS A 28 46.83 -8.08 31.45
CA LYS A 28 48.10 -7.51 31.91
C LYS A 28 49.32 -8.34 31.46
N SER A 29 49.16 -9.65 31.28
CA SER A 29 50.24 -10.56 30.89
C SER A 29 50.57 -10.54 29.40
N VAL A 30 49.73 -9.90 28.57
CA VAL A 30 49.99 -9.72 27.13
C VAL A 30 51.27 -8.88 26.95
N PRO A 31 52.24 -9.32 26.12
CA PRO A 31 53.58 -8.73 26.07
C PRO A 31 53.61 -7.42 25.25
N TYR A 32 52.85 -6.43 25.68
CA TYR A 32 52.87 -5.08 25.13
C TYR A 32 53.82 -4.19 25.90
N ASN A 33 54.73 -3.53 25.19
CA ASN A 33 55.69 -2.62 25.80
C ASN A 33 55.11 -1.20 25.82
N ILE A 34 54.74 -0.74 27.02
CA ILE A 34 54.22 0.61 27.27
C ILE A 34 55.38 1.54 27.58
N GLN A 35 55.60 2.55 26.74
CA GLN A 35 56.69 3.52 26.89
C GLN A 35 56.22 4.95 26.68
N LYS A 36 57.02 5.93 27.12
CA LYS A 36 56.75 7.35 26.85
C LYS A 36 57.27 7.73 25.45
N SER A 37 56.48 8.51 24.72
CA SER A 37 56.94 9.24 23.54
C SER A 37 57.97 10.30 23.90
N LYS A 38 58.63 10.91 22.90
CA LYS A 38 59.62 11.98 23.13
C LYS A 38 59.03 13.20 23.86
N VAL A 39 57.73 13.44 23.71
CA VAL A 39 56.99 14.51 24.41
C VAL A 39 56.34 14.06 25.73
N GLY A 40 56.63 12.83 26.20
CA GLY A 40 56.23 12.34 27.52
C GLY A 40 54.87 11.61 27.58
N TYR A 41 54.06 11.66 26.52
CA TYR A 41 52.79 10.93 26.43
C TYR A 41 52.99 9.43 26.21
N PRO A 42 52.21 8.53 26.84
CA PRO A 42 52.39 7.09 26.67
C PRO A 42 52.08 6.62 25.23
N THR A 43 52.77 5.58 24.78
CA THR A 43 52.49 4.82 23.55
C THR A 43 52.65 3.32 23.81
N ILE A 44 52.02 2.50 22.98
CA ILE A 44 52.07 1.04 23.05
C ILE A 44 52.88 0.54 21.86
N GLN A 45 53.84 -0.33 22.12
CA GLN A 45 54.54 -1.10 21.11
C GLN A 45 53.98 -2.52 21.07
N VAL A 46 53.59 -2.95 19.87
CA VAL A 46 53.08 -4.29 19.57
C VAL A 46 54.02 -4.98 18.60
N GLN A 47 54.08 -6.31 18.66
CA GLN A 47 54.91 -7.12 17.76
C GLN A 47 54.03 -7.76 16.69
N ASN A 48 54.34 -7.54 15.42
CA ASN A 48 53.70 -8.19 14.27
C ASN A 48 54.79 -8.71 13.32
N ASN A 49 54.81 -10.01 13.01
CA ASN A 49 55.79 -10.64 12.09
C ASN A 49 57.25 -10.21 12.37
N HIS A 50 57.67 -10.23 13.63
CA HIS A 50 58.98 -9.80 14.13
C HIS A 50 59.32 -8.30 13.95
N ARG A 51 58.36 -7.46 13.53
CA ARG A 51 58.49 -6.01 13.50
C ARG A 51 57.83 -5.39 14.72
N ASN A 52 58.54 -4.44 15.34
CA ASN A 52 58.01 -3.65 16.44
C ASN A 52 57.26 -2.44 15.89
N LEU A 53 55.94 -2.42 16.04
CA LEU A 53 55.06 -1.35 15.59
C LEU A 53 54.55 -0.55 16.77
N PHE A 54 54.42 0.76 16.59
CA PHE A 54 53.83 1.63 17.60
C PHE A 54 52.38 1.94 17.24
N ILE A 55 51.48 1.80 18.22
CA ILE A 55 50.07 2.13 18.06
C ILE A 55 49.86 3.65 17.97
N HIS A 56 50.68 4.43 18.69
CA HIS A 56 50.73 5.89 18.56
C HIS A 56 52.16 6.36 18.33
N SER A 57 52.32 7.51 17.68
CA SER A 57 53.61 8.13 17.37
C SER A 57 54.58 8.11 18.56
N LYS A 58 55.75 7.50 18.34
CA LYS A 58 56.84 7.53 19.34
C LYS A 58 57.41 8.94 19.59
N TYR A 59 57.12 9.90 18.70
CA TYR A 59 57.57 11.27 18.82
C TYR A 59 56.53 12.13 19.53
N ASP A 60 55.31 12.18 18.99
CA ASP A 60 54.22 13.03 19.48
C ASP A 60 52.84 12.44 19.08
N PRO A 61 52.19 11.69 19.99
CA PRO A 61 50.85 11.13 19.79
C PRO A 61 49.74 12.18 19.60
N VAL A 62 49.88 13.38 20.20
CA VAL A 62 48.87 14.44 20.11
C VAL A 62 48.90 15.08 18.74
N LYS A 63 50.10 15.33 18.20
CA LYS A 63 50.26 15.82 16.83
C LYS A 63 49.76 14.83 15.79
N GLU A 64 50.00 13.53 15.98
CA GLU A 64 49.44 12.47 15.12
C GLU A 64 47.91 12.49 15.12
N ALA A 65 47.30 12.61 16.30
CA ALA A 65 45.86 12.71 16.45
C ALA A 65 45.26 13.92 15.72
N SER A 66 45.89 15.11 15.84
CA SER A 66 45.47 16.30 15.09
C SER A 66 45.49 16.06 13.59
N LEU A 67 46.61 15.54 13.06
CA LEU A 67 46.75 15.26 11.63
C LEU A 67 45.74 14.21 11.14
N LEU A 68 45.37 13.23 11.98
CA LEU A 68 44.36 12.25 11.62
C LEU A 68 42.98 12.88 11.51
N ILE A 69 42.55 13.66 12.51
CA ILE A 69 41.23 14.30 12.49
C ILE A 69 41.13 15.36 11.38
N ASP A 70 42.20 16.11 11.12
CA ASP A 70 42.25 17.11 10.04
C ASP A 70 42.03 16.49 8.65
N LYS A 71 42.41 15.21 8.43
CA LYS A 71 42.13 14.50 7.17
C LYS A 71 40.64 14.31 6.90
N TYR A 72 39.82 14.27 7.95
CA TYR A 72 38.36 14.10 7.87
C TYR A 72 37.60 15.41 8.06
N LYS A 73 38.30 16.55 8.07
CA LYS A 73 37.70 17.85 8.39
C LYS A 73 36.55 18.19 7.45
N THR A 74 36.73 17.96 6.15
CA THR A 74 35.68 18.20 5.14
C THR A 74 34.44 17.35 5.44
N GLU A 75 34.60 16.05 5.62
CA GLU A 75 33.50 15.12 5.94
C GLU A 75 32.75 15.51 7.22
N LEU A 76 33.49 15.95 8.24
CA LEU A 76 32.96 16.31 9.56
C LEU A 76 32.24 17.67 9.55
N GLU A 77 32.66 18.61 8.68
CA GLU A 77 32.06 19.95 8.58
C GLU A 77 30.87 20.03 7.61
N GLU A 78 30.79 19.13 6.62
CA GLU A 78 29.71 19.10 5.63
C GLU A 78 28.33 18.68 6.19
N GLY A 79 28.25 18.30 7.47
CA GLY A 79 27.00 17.89 8.12
C GLY A 79 26.36 16.62 7.51
N LYS A 80 27.12 15.84 6.73
CA LYS A 80 26.63 14.65 6.03
C LYS A 80 26.45 13.44 6.94
N TYR A 81 27.16 13.40 8.07
CA TYR A 81 27.20 12.26 8.99
C TYR A 81 26.47 12.60 10.29
N SER A 82 25.63 11.66 10.75
CA SER A 82 24.93 11.78 12.03
C SER A 82 25.72 11.15 13.19
N HIS A 83 26.74 10.35 12.89
CA HIS A 83 27.51 9.59 13.88
C HIS A 83 28.92 9.28 13.39
N VAL A 84 29.87 9.16 14.31
CA VAL A 84 31.24 8.71 14.04
C VAL A 84 31.54 7.40 14.78
N LEU A 85 32.03 6.38 14.07
CA LEU A 85 32.57 5.16 14.69
C LEU A 85 34.09 5.19 14.60
N PHE A 86 34.76 5.13 15.75
CA PHE A 86 36.21 4.95 15.82
C PHE A 86 36.55 3.46 15.94
N TYR A 87 37.39 2.96 15.04
CA TYR A 87 37.93 1.60 15.13
C TYR A 87 39.44 1.63 15.42
N GLY A 88 39.83 0.95 16.49
CA GLY A 88 41.17 1.05 17.06
C GLY A 88 41.29 2.29 17.94
N VAL A 89 41.04 2.13 19.23
CA VAL A 89 41.04 3.23 20.22
C VAL A 89 42.47 3.55 20.63
N GLY A 90 43.27 2.50 20.86
CA GLY A 90 44.60 2.67 21.45
C GLY A 90 44.51 3.45 22.76
N PHE A 91 45.24 4.56 22.88
CA PHE A 91 45.19 5.47 24.02
C PHE A 91 44.25 6.67 23.82
N GLY A 92 43.43 6.69 22.77
CA GLY A 92 42.34 7.66 22.61
C GLY A 92 42.74 9.09 22.24
N TYR A 93 43.97 9.36 21.77
CA TYR A 93 44.42 10.71 21.39
C TYR A 93 43.54 11.34 20.30
N HIS A 94 43.20 10.56 19.26
CA HIS A 94 42.40 11.03 18.14
C HIS A 94 40.93 11.27 18.54
N ILE A 95 40.37 10.44 19.43
CA ILE A 95 39.04 10.66 20.00
C ILE A 95 39.02 11.94 20.83
N GLU A 96 40.02 12.17 21.68
CA GLU A 96 40.11 13.41 22.46
C GLU A 96 40.17 14.64 21.55
N GLN A 97 41.00 14.60 20.51
CA GLN A 97 41.10 15.69 19.54
C GLN A 97 39.77 15.94 18.81
N TYR A 98 39.12 14.87 18.35
CA TYR A 98 37.79 14.94 17.73
C TYR A 98 36.77 15.60 18.67
N THR A 99 36.70 15.17 19.93
CA THR A 99 35.71 15.71 20.88
C THR A 99 35.92 17.19 21.21
N LYS A 100 37.15 17.70 21.09
CA LYS A 100 37.45 19.13 21.24
C LYS A 100 36.94 19.95 20.05
N MET A 101 37.10 19.43 18.84
CA MET A 101 36.73 20.12 17.60
C MET A 101 35.24 20.02 17.28
N TYR A 102 34.62 18.87 17.57
CA TYR A 102 33.24 18.54 17.20
C TYR A 102 32.42 18.12 18.43
N PRO A 103 32.22 19.02 19.42
CA PRO A 103 31.63 18.65 20.71
C PRO A 103 30.16 18.23 20.66
N SER A 104 29.45 18.52 19.56
CA SER A 104 28.02 18.25 19.40
C SER A 104 27.71 16.90 18.73
N LEU A 105 28.65 16.31 17.99
CA LEU A 105 28.45 15.14 17.13
C LEU A 105 28.64 13.83 17.91
N ALA A 106 27.65 12.94 17.83
CA ALA A 106 27.65 11.66 18.54
C ALA A 106 28.71 10.70 17.97
N PHE A 107 29.27 9.87 18.85
CA PHE A 107 30.29 8.90 18.45
C PHE A 107 30.23 7.60 19.24
N SER A 108 30.86 6.56 18.71
CA SER A 108 31.09 5.28 19.38
C SER A 108 32.53 4.83 19.16
N ILE A 109 33.02 3.97 20.05
CA ILE A 109 34.39 3.45 19.97
C ILE A 109 34.38 1.93 19.91
N TYR A 110 35.28 1.37 19.11
CA TYR A 110 35.47 -0.05 18.91
C TYR A 110 36.95 -0.40 19.08
N GLU A 111 37.28 -1.15 20.13
CA GLU A 111 38.64 -1.63 20.38
C GLU A 111 38.70 -3.15 20.17
N PRO A 112 39.34 -3.61 19.08
CA PRO A 112 39.44 -5.05 18.78
C PRO A 112 40.43 -5.77 19.72
N ASN A 113 41.26 -5.05 20.48
CA ASN A 113 42.21 -5.67 21.39
C ASN A 113 41.94 -5.32 22.87
N PRO A 114 41.42 -6.25 23.68
CA PRO A 114 41.03 -5.95 25.06
C PRO A 114 42.23 -5.60 25.96
N ALA A 115 43.43 -6.10 25.66
CA ALA A 115 44.63 -5.75 26.41
C ALA A 115 45.09 -4.31 26.11
N ILE A 116 44.97 -3.84 24.86
CA ILE A 116 45.18 -2.43 24.53
C ILE A 116 44.17 -1.54 25.26
N PHE A 117 42.89 -1.93 25.27
CA PHE A 117 41.85 -1.21 26.02
C PHE A 117 42.17 -1.14 27.53
N TYR A 118 42.59 -2.26 28.12
CA TYR A 118 42.99 -2.33 29.52
C TYR A 118 44.12 -1.34 29.86
N HIS A 119 45.17 -1.30 29.04
CA HIS A 119 46.26 -0.34 29.22
C HIS A 119 45.78 1.10 29.08
N TYR A 120 44.86 1.38 28.14
CA TYR A 120 44.29 2.72 27.99
C TYR A 120 43.61 3.21 29.25
N ILE A 121 42.67 2.44 29.79
CA ILE A 121 41.92 2.85 30.97
C ILE A 121 42.75 2.84 32.26
N CYS A 122 43.95 2.25 32.23
CA CYS A 122 44.94 2.35 33.32
C CYS A 122 45.81 3.60 33.22
N SER A 123 46.12 4.06 32.01
CA SER A 123 47.07 5.15 31.78
C SER A 123 46.43 6.50 31.53
N ARG A 124 45.18 6.55 31.05
CA ARG A 124 44.50 7.79 30.66
C ARG A 124 43.02 7.75 30.98
N ASN A 125 42.41 8.92 31.18
CA ASN A 125 40.97 9.04 31.38
C ASN A 125 40.24 8.68 30.06
N LEU A 126 39.28 7.77 30.17
CA LEU A 126 38.37 7.33 29.13
C LEU A 126 37.37 8.47 28.89
N VAL A 127 37.57 9.20 27.78
CA VAL A 127 36.61 10.14 27.18
C VAL A 127 36.61 11.58 27.73
N GLY A 128 37.56 11.95 28.61
CA GLY A 128 37.83 13.36 28.92
C GLY A 128 36.57 14.18 29.26
N SER A 129 36.42 15.38 28.68
CA SER A 129 35.32 16.31 28.99
C SER A 129 33.99 16.07 28.25
N ASN A 130 33.91 15.17 27.27
CA ASN A 130 32.73 15.04 26.39
C ASN A 130 32.02 13.67 26.44
N SER A 131 31.99 13.05 27.63
CA SER A 131 31.36 11.75 27.88
C SER A 131 29.87 11.68 27.55
N LYS A 132 29.16 12.82 27.45
CA LYS A 132 27.73 12.90 27.10
C LYS A 132 27.43 12.55 25.63
N LYS A 133 28.44 12.52 24.75
CA LYS A 133 28.26 12.22 23.31
C LYS A 133 28.78 10.85 22.89
N LEU A 134 29.38 10.11 23.83
CA LEU A 134 29.77 8.73 23.61
C LEU A 134 28.55 7.81 23.79
N GLU A 135 28.08 7.23 22.69
CA GLU A 135 26.89 6.37 22.71
C GLU A 135 27.21 4.90 23.04
N ASN A 136 28.34 4.37 22.57
CA ASN A 136 28.70 2.96 22.77
C ASN A 136 30.22 2.73 22.90
N VAL A 137 30.58 1.75 23.72
CA VAL A 137 31.95 1.22 23.87
C VAL A 137 31.93 -0.27 23.55
N TYR A 138 32.59 -0.66 22.47
CA TYR A 138 32.75 -2.06 22.06
C TYR A 138 34.19 -2.51 22.30
N VAL A 139 34.36 -3.61 23.02
CA VAL A 139 35.67 -4.24 23.27
C VAL A 139 35.54 -5.71 22.92
N GLU A 140 36.29 -6.18 21.93
CA GLU A 140 36.26 -7.60 21.53
C GLU A 140 36.78 -8.48 22.66
N VAL A 141 35.98 -9.47 23.03
CA VAL A 141 36.38 -10.51 23.97
C VAL A 141 37.05 -11.66 23.22
N ASP A 142 36.47 -12.01 22.07
CA ASP A 142 36.90 -13.08 21.18
C ASP A 142 36.37 -12.83 19.75
N SER A 143 36.70 -13.73 18.83
CA SER A 143 36.28 -13.65 17.43
C SER A 143 34.77 -13.71 17.20
N SER A 144 33.97 -14.14 18.18
CA SER A 144 32.50 -14.17 18.09
C SER A 144 31.86 -12.82 18.43
N SER A 145 32.61 -11.87 19.00
CA SER A 145 32.10 -10.58 19.47
C SER A 145 31.70 -9.61 18.35
N LEU A 146 32.39 -9.66 17.20
CA LEU A 146 32.22 -8.69 16.11
C LEU A 146 30.80 -8.62 15.58
N GLN A 147 30.18 -9.78 15.30
CA GLN A 147 28.85 -9.85 14.70
C GLN A 147 27.76 -9.27 15.61
N PRO A 148 27.62 -9.70 16.89
CA PRO A 148 26.68 -9.08 17.84
C PRO A 148 26.88 -7.57 18.01
N TYR A 149 28.13 -7.11 18.12
CA TYR A 149 28.41 -5.67 18.28
C TYR A 149 28.04 -4.86 17.05
N MET A 150 28.32 -5.36 15.84
CA MET A 150 27.93 -4.68 14.61
C MET A 150 26.41 -4.71 14.39
N ASN A 151 25.73 -5.79 14.76
CA ASN A 151 24.26 -5.84 14.75
C ASN A 151 23.66 -4.81 15.72
N HIS A 152 24.20 -4.73 16.95
CA HIS A 152 23.78 -3.73 17.93
C HIS A 152 24.05 -2.31 17.41
N PHE A 153 25.25 -2.03 16.91
CA PHE A 153 25.61 -0.73 16.36
C PHE A 153 24.68 -0.34 15.20
N ALA A 154 24.51 -1.23 14.22
CA ALA A 154 23.65 -0.99 13.06
C ALA A 154 22.19 -0.69 13.47
N SER A 155 21.66 -1.38 14.49
CA SER A 155 20.30 -1.15 14.99
C SER A 155 20.06 0.28 15.51
N GLN A 156 21.12 1.01 15.88
CA GLN A 156 21.04 2.37 16.43
C GLN A 156 21.24 3.47 15.39
N ILE A 157 21.64 3.12 14.16
CA ILE A 157 21.92 4.06 13.07
C ILE A 157 20.61 4.61 12.49
N SER A 158 20.56 5.92 12.26
CA SER A 158 19.44 6.60 11.58
C SER A 158 19.88 7.49 10.41
N GLY A 159 21.13 7.38 9.98
CA GLY A 159 21.76 8.29 9.04
C GLY A 159 23.15 7.80 8.65
N LYS A 160 23.89 8.59 7.89
CA LYS A 160 25.24 8.18 7.47
C LYS A 160 26.19 8.14 8.67
N VAL A 161 27.02 7.11 8.72
CA VAL A 161 28.07 6.94 9.72
C VAL A 161 29.42 7.18 9.06
N LEU A 162 30.26 7.98 9.71
CA LEU A 162 31.66 8.13 9.33
C LEU A 162 32.49 7.10 10.11
N LEU A 163 33.23 6.24 9.40
CA LEU A 163 34.19 5.33 10.01
C LEU A 163 35.57 5.98 10.00
N ILE A 164 36.17 6.15 11.19
CA ILE A 164 37.56 6.59 11.35
C ILE A 164 38.35 5.43 11.95
N MET A 165 39.30 4.90 11.17
CA MET A 165 40.20 3.84 11.63
C MET A 165 41.55 4.42 12.01
N LEU A 166 42.12 4.00 13.13
CA LEU A 166 43.47 4.41 13.51
C LEU A 166 44.50 3.75 12.57
N PRO A 167 45.30 4.50 11.79
CA PRO A 167 46.14 3.92 10.74
C PRO A 167 47.16 2.88 11.21
N SER A 168 47.62 2.97 12.46
CA SER A 168 48.55 2.00 13.04
C SER A 168 47.94 0.61 13.18
N TYR A 169 46.61 0.51 13.34
CA TYR A 169 45.92 -0.78 13.43
C TYR A 169 45.91 -1.52 12.10
N GLU A 170 45.87 -0.81 10.97
CA GLU A 170 45.92 -1.44 9.64
C GLU A 170 47.26 -2.16 9.42
N GLN A 171 48.34 -1.64 10.01
CA GLN A 171 49.67 -2.25 9.94
C GLN A 171 49.87 -3.32 11.02
N ALA A 172 49.36 -3.07 12.24
CA ALA A 172 49.52 -3.98 13.36
C ALA A 172 48.60 -5.21 13.27
N PHE A 173 47.41 -5.06 12.70
CA PHE A 173 46.33 -6.04 12.71
C PHE A 173 45.56 -6.08 11.37
N PRO A 174 46.23 -6.36 10.24
CA PRO A 174 45.62 -6.23 8.90
C PRO A 174 44.41 -7.15 8.69
N GLU A 175 44.47 -8.40 9.14
CA GLU A 175 43.36 -9.36 8.97
C GLU A 175 42.12 -8.96 9.76
N GLN A 176 42.30 -8.57 11.04
CA GLN A 176 41.21 -8.10 11.89
C GLN A 176 40.57 -6.83 11.32
N CYS A 177 41.37 -5.88 10.85
CA CYS A 177 40.88 -4.66 10.18
C CYS A 177 40.07 -4.98 8.93
N ASN A 178 40.54 -5.91 8.09
CA ASN A 178 39.84 -6.30 6.88
C ASN A 178 38.50 -7.00 7.19
N ASN A 179 38.50 -7.92 8.15
CA ASN A 179 37.27 -8.59 8.59
C ASN A 179 36.25 -7.57 9.13
N PHE A 180 36.69 -6.65 10.00
CA PHE A 180 35.85 -5.57 10.49
C PHE A 180 35.28 -4.70 9.36
N ARG A 181 36.11 -4.27 8.40
CA ARG A 181 35.66 -3.45 7.25
C ARG A 181 34.56 -4.14 6.46
N VAL A 182 34.68 -5.44 6.22
CA VAL A 182 33.68 -6.24 5.50
C VAL A 182 32.37 -6.28 6.28
N VAL A 183 32.41 -6.68 7.55
CA VAL A 183 31.20 -6.78 8.40
C VAL A 183 30.56 -5.41 8.62
N PHE A 184 31.33 -4.38 8.92
CA PHE A 184 30.84 -3.02 9.11
C PHE A 184 30.12 -2.51 7.86
N LYS A 185 30.76 -2.64 6.68
CA LYS A 185 30.17 -2.18 5.43
C LYS A 185 28.86 -2.89 5.15
N ASP A 186 28.83 -4.21 5.34
CA ASP A 186 27.62 -5.02 5.16
C ASP A 186 26.48 -4.57 6.08
N LYS A 187 26.71 -4.56 7.40
CA LYS A 187 25.66 -4.25 8.39
C LYS A 187 25.14 -2.82 8.28
N VAL A 188 26.03 -1.85 8.09
CA VAL A 188 25.62 -0.43 7.93
C VAL A 188 24.87 -0.24 6.63
N GLN A 189 25.34 -0.83 5.53
CA GLN A 189 24.67 -0.68 4.24
C GLN A 189 23.29 -1.35 4.23
N SER A 190 23.17 -2.55 4.80
CA SER A 190 21.90 -3.25 4.95
C SER A 190 20.89 -2.42 5.77
N LYS A 191 21.31 -1.83 6.90
CA LYS A 191 20.44 -0.91 7.68
C LYS A 191 20.03 0.32 6.88
N LEU A 192 20.94 0.94 6.13
CA LEU A 192 20.62 2.12 5.32
C LEU A 192 19.64 1.80 4.19
N LEU A 193 19.77 0.62 3.55
CA LEU A 193 18.81 0.14 2.55
C LEU A 193 17.44 -0.13 3.17
N SER A 194 17.39 -0.78 4.33
CA SER A 194 16.15 -1.01 5.09
C SER A 194 15.46 0.31 5.45
N LEU A 195 16.20 1.29 5.98
CA LEU A 195 15.65 2.62 6.29
C LEU A 195 15.13 3.33 5.04
N GLY A 196 15.85 3.25 3.91
CA GLY A 196 15.40 3.79 2.63
C GLY A 196 14.10 3.13 2.15
N ALA A 197 14.00 1.81 2.27
CA ALA A 197 12.78 1.06 1.95
C ALA A 197 11.63 1.47 2.88
N ASP A 198 11.87 1.58 4.19
CA ASP A 198 10.87 1.99 5.19
C ASP A 198 10.33 3.40 4.91
N ILE A 199 11.20 4.35 4.58
CA ILE A 199 10.80 5.73 4.21
C ILE A 199 9.88 5.71 2.98
N ASN A 200 10.21 4.89 1.99
CA ASN A 200 9.50 4.87 0.71
C ASN A 200 8.21 4.03 0.73
N PHE A 201 8.16 2.96 1.54
CA PHE A 201 7.14 1.93 1.41
C PHE A 201 6.35 1.62 2.69
N SER A 202 6.77 2.05 3.89
CA SER A 202 6.06 1.68 5.15
C SER A 202 4.56 1.97 5.13
N ARG A 203 4.16 3.16 4.66
CA ARG A 203 2.74 3.53 4.47
C ARG A 203 2.04 2.65 3.42
N ARG A 204 2.77 2.31 2.35
CA ARG A 204 2.24 1.53 1.23
C ARG A 204 2.04 0.07 1.63
N TRP A 205 2.93 -0.55 2.40
CA TRP A 205 2.76 -1.91 2.90
C TRP A 205 1.51 -2.03 3.78
N THR A 206 1.30 -1.10 4.70
CA THR A 206 0.08 -1.08 5.54
C THR A 206 -1.17 -0.94 4.68
N LEU A 207 -1.16 -0.02 3.70
CA LEU A 207 -2.27 0.19 2.78
C LEU A 207 -2.56 -1.06 1.93
N ASN A 208 -1.52 -1.68 1.37
CA ASN A 208 -1.64 -2.89 0.57
C ASN A 208 -2.24 -4.03 1.38
N SER A 209 -1.69 -4.28 2.57
CA SER A 209 -2.19 -5.34 3.47
C SER A 209 -3.66 -5.09 3.83
N LEU A 210 -4.04 -3.83 4.08
CA LEU A 210 -5.42 -3.44 4.32
C LEU A 210 -6.34 -3.72 3.12
N MET A 211 -5.94 -3.32 1.92
CA MET A 211 -6.74 -3.48 0.70
C MET A 211 -6.83 -4.94 0.23
N ASN A 212 -5.78 -5.73 0.49
CA ASN A 212 -5.72 -7.15 0.15
C ASN A 212 -6.48 -8.03 1.14
N LEU A 213 -6.77 -7.53 2.35
CA LEU A 213 -7.30 -8.34 3.45
C LEU A 213 -8.54 -9.17 3.09
N PRO A 214 -9.57 -8.67 2.37
CA PRO A 214 -10.72 -9.49 2.01
C PRO A 214 -10.34 -10.71 1.14
N THR A 215 -9.44 -10.52 0.17
CA THR A 215 -8.88 -11.62 -0.63
C THR A 215 -8.00 -12.53 0.21
N THR A 216 -7.18 -11.99 1.11
CA THR A 216 -6.32 -12.78 2.00
C THR A 216 -7.13 -13.69 2.92
N LEU A 217 -8.21 -13.20 3.53
CA LEU A 217 -9.06 -14.00 4.41
C LEU A 217 -9.89 -15.06 3.67
N SER A 218 -9.98 -14.99 2.34
CA SER A 218 -10.70 -15.95 1.49
C SER A 218 -9.79 -16.87 0.68
N THR A 219 -8.48 -16.72 0.77
CA THR A 219 -7.49 -17.55 0.07
C THR A 219 -6.73 -18.44 1.06
N PRO A 220 -6.23 -19.61 0.65
CA PRO A 220 -5.42 -20.46 1.51
C PRO A 220 -4.10 -19.77 1.89
N ASN A 221 -3.71 -19.92 3.16
CA ASN A 221 -2.35 -19.63 3.60
C ASN A 221 -1.47 -20.80 3.17
N ILE A 222 -0.49 -20.56 2.30
CA ILE A 222 0.30 -21.66 1.72
C ILE A 222 1.09 -22.45 2.77
N ILE A 223 1.61 -21.80 3.82
CA ILE A 223 2.39 -22.49 4.85
C ILE A 223 1.45 -23.31 5.72
N ARG A 224 0.34 -22.73 6.20
CA ARG A 224 -0.61 -23.44 7.07
C ARG A 224 -1.34 -24.57 6.35
N ASP A 225 -1.88 -24.29 5.17
CA ASP A 225 -2.82 -25.19 4.49
C ASP A 225 -2.12 -26.19 3.56
N LYS A 226 -0.85 -25.94 3.20
CA LYS A 226 -0.08 -26.78 2.27
C LYS A 226 1.28 -27.22 2.82
N MET A 227 1.55 -27.05 4.12
CA MET A 227 2.84 -27.36 4.78
C MET A 227 3.43 -28.69 4.32
N HIS A 228 2.65 -29.78 4.40
CA HIS A 228 3.13 -31.13 4.11
C HIS A 228 2.92 -31.56 2.66
N PHE A 229 2.28 -30.74 1.83
CA PHE A 229 1.94 -31.12 0.46
C PHE A 229 3.20 -31.32 -0.41
N PHE A 230 4.21 -30.50 -0.21
CA PHE A 230 5.47 -30.55 -0.94
C PHE A 230 6.56 -31.33 -0.21
N LYS A 231 6.22 -31.97 0.91
CA LYS A 231 7.18 -32.74 1.70
C LYS A 231 7.84 -33.80 0.81
N GLY A 232 9.17 -33.77 0.75
CA GLY A 232 9.94 -34.73 -0.04
C GLY A 232 9.90 -34.51 -1.57
N LYS A 233 9.31 -33.42 -2.07
CA LYS A 233 9.25 -33.12 -3.51
C LYS A 233 10.29 -32.06 -3.91
N PRO A 234 10.92 -32.16 -5.09
CA PRO A 234 11.80 -31.12 -5.62
C PRO A 234 11.01 -29.93 -6.16
N VAL A 235 11.51 -28.72 -5.88
CA VAL A 235 10.93 -27.47 -6.39
C VAL A 235 12.02 -26.61 -7.01
N ILE A 236 11.75 -26.07 -8.20
CA ILE A 236 12.64 -25.18 -8.94
C ILE A 236 12.16 -23.74 -8.73
N ILE A 237 13.04 -22.89 -8.22
CA ILE A 237 12.85 -21.44 -8.22
C ILE A 237 13.47 -20.89 -9.50
N VAL A 238 12.62 -20.36 -10.38
CA VAL A 238 13.06 -19.76 -11.66
C VAL A 238 13.06 -18.24 -11.54
N SER A 239 14.24 -17.66 -11.68
CA SER A 239 14.50 -16.22 -11.57
C SER A 239 14.85 -15.57 -12.91
N ALA A 240 14.65 -14.26 -12.98
CA ALA A 240 14.76 -13.45 -14.22
C ALA A 240 16.19 -13.19 -14.72
N GLY A 241 17.22 -13.76 -14.09
CA GLY A 241 18.61 -13.45 -14.40
C GLY A 241 18.99 -13.81 -15.83
N PRO A 242 20.06 -13.18 -16.36
CA PRO A 242 20.45 -13.31 -17.75
C PRO A 242 20.76 -14.75 -18.17
N SER A 243 21.11 -15.66 -17.26
CA SER A 243 21.37 -17.07 -17.62
C SER A 243 20.12 -17.92 -17.88
N LEU A 244 18.92 -17.41 -17.57
CA LEU A 244 17.67 -18.18 -17.72
C LEU A 244 17.47 -18.69 -19.16
N HIS A 245 17.91 -17.94 -20.17
CA HIS A 245 17.73 -18.36 -21.57
C HIS A 245 18.50 -19.62 -21.96
N ASP A 246 19.53 -19.99 -21.19
CA ASP A 246 20.27 -21.22 -21.43
C ASP A 246 19.47 -22.47 -21.00
N GLU A 247 18.40 -22.28 -20.22
CA GLU A 247 17.70 -23.36 -19.52
C GLU A 247 16.27 -23.61 -20.03
N TYR A 248 15.80 -22.90 -21.07
CA TYR A 248 14.42 -23.04 -21.55
C TYR A 248 14.07 -24.46 -21.98
N GLU A 249 14.95 -25.13 -22.71
CA GLU A 249 14.69 -26.51 -23.16
C GLU A 249 14.66 -27.51 -22.00
N ASN A 250 15.56 -27.35 -21.02
CA ASN A 250 15.57 -28.16 -19.80
C ASN A 250 14.30 -27.93 -18.97
N LEU A 251 13.86 -26.68 -18.82
CA LEU A 251 12.63 -26.33 -18.10
C LEU A 251 11.37 -26.86 -18.80
N LYS A 252 11.31 -26.82 -20.14
CA LYS A 252 10.22 -27.45 -20.91
C LYS A 252 10.17 -28.95 -20.64
N PHE A 253 11.31 -29.63 -20.74
CA PHE A 253 11.40 -31.07 -20.49
C PHE A 253 10.93 -31.43 -19.07
N ILE A 254 11.42 -30.71 -18.05
CA ILE A 254 11.01 -30.92 -16.64
C ILE A 254 9.49 -30.72 -16.48
N LYS A 255 8.94 -29.68 -17.12
CA LYS A 255 7.51 -29.36 -17.05
C LYS A 255 6.65 -30.44 -17.71
N GLU A 256 7.02 -30.89 -18.91
CA GLU A 256 6.31 -31.91 -19.67
C GLU A 256 6.30 -33.26 -18.96
N MET A 257 7.44 -33.62 -18.35
CA MET A 257 7.62 -34.88 -17.63
C MET A 257 7.15 -34.82 -16.16
N GLY A 258 6.79 -33.63 -15.65
CA GLY A 258 6.32 -33.45 -14.29
C GLY A 258 7.37 -33.74 -13.20
N LEU A 259 8.66 -33.58 -13.51
CA LEU A 259 9.75 -34.06 -12.65
C LEU A 259 10.04 -33.17 -11.42
N ALA A 260 9.64 -31.91 -11.47
CA ALA A 260 9.72 -30.97 -10.36
C ALA A 260 8.68 -29.86 -10.55
N TYR A 261 8.25 -29.24 -9.45
CA TYR A 261 7.41 -28.05 -9.52
C TYR A 261 8.23 -26.84 -9.95
N ILE A 262 7.73 -26.04 -10.89
CA ILE A 262 8.38 -24.84 -11.41
C ILE A 262 7.69 -23.60 -10.85
N PHE A 263 8.35 -22.91 -9.93
CA PHE A 263 7.88 -21.66 -9.32
C PHE A 263 8.61 -20.48 -9.95
N ALA A 264 7.88 -19.68 -10.73
CA ALA A 264 8.43 -18.50 -11.38
C ALA A 264 8.34 -17.29 -10.45
N VAL A 265 9.47 -16.63 -10.19
CA VAL A 265 9.52 -15.50 -9.26
C VAL A 265 9.69 -14.17 -10.01
N GLY A 266 8.83 -13.20 -9.70
CA GLY A 266 8.88 -11.87 -10.30
C GLY A 266 8.85 -11.90 -11.84
N SER A 267 9.77 -11.17 -12.47
CA SER A 267 9.81 -11.01 -13.94
C SER A 267 10.13 -12.29 -14.72
N ALA A 268 10.56 -13.38 -14.05
CA ALA A 268 10.81 -14.66 -14.70
C ALA A 268 9.57 -15.20 -15.42
N ASN A 269 8.38 -14.89 -14.90
CA ASN A 269 7.11 -15.25 -15.50
C ASN A 269 7.00 -14.84 -16.97
N LYS A 270 7.40 -13.60 -17.32
CA LYS A 270 7.36 -13.10 -18.71
C LYS A 270 8.20 -13.97 -19.64
N ALA A 271 9.44 -14.23 -19.24
CA ALA A 271 10.36 -15.07 -20.02
C ALA A 271 9.82 -16.49 -20.23
N LEU A 272 9.19 -17.10 -19.22
CA LEU A 272 8.63 -18.45 -19.35
C LEU A 272 7.41 -18.46 -20.27
N ILE A 273 6.48 -17.51 -20.13
CA ILE A 273 5.26 -17.42 -20.95
C ILE A 273 5.57 -17.06 -22.41
N ALA A 274 6.59 -16.23 -22.66
CA ALA A 274 7.11 -15.96 -24.00
C ALA A 274 7.65 -17.23 -24.68
N ASN A 275 8.25 -18.14 -23.90
CA ASN A 275 8.85 -19.39 -24.36
C ASN A 275 7.92 -20.62 -24.22
N ASN A 276 6.61 -20.42 -24.04
CA ASN A 276 5.59 -21.47 -23.92
C ASN A 276 5.81 -22.44 -22.74
N ILE A 277 6.43 -21.96 -21.65
CA ILE A 277 6.58 -22.72 -20.41
C ILE A 277 5.57 -22.16 -19.40
N LEU A 278 4.55 -22.96 -19.06
CA LEU A 278 3.57 -22.58 -18.05
C LEU A 278 4.08 -22.99 -16.65
N PRO A 279 4.42 -22.05 -15.75
CA PRO A 279 4.88 -22.42 -14.41
C PRO A 279 3.77 -23.08 -13.59
N ASP A 280 4.14 -23.87 -12.58
CA ASP A 280 3.20 -24.48 -11.62
C ASP A 280 2.68 -23.47 -10.59
N ALA A 281 3.46 -22.41 -10.34
CA ALA A 281 3.07 -21.26 -9.56
C ALA A 281 3.84 -20.01 -9.99
N VAL A 282 3.24 -18.84 -9.80
CA VAL A 282 3.96 -17.56 -9.83
C VAL A 282 4.05 -16.98 -8.42
N CYS A 283 5.21 -16.45 -8.05
CA CYS A 283 5.42 -15.83 -6.75
C CYS A 283 5.61 -14.32 -6.87
N THR A 284 4.96 -13.55 -5.99
CA THR A 284 5.03 -12.08 -6.00
C THR A 284 4.96 -11.45 -4.61
N TYR A 285 5.57 -10.28 -4.46
CA TYR A 285 5.67 -9.58 -3.18
C TYR A 285 5.82 -8.05 -3.32
N ASP A 286 6.17 -7.55 -4.51
CA ASP A 286 6.49 -6.12 -4.69
C ASP A 286 5.30 -5.20 -4.29
N PRO A 287 5.48 -4.23 -3.39
CA PRO A 287 4.41 -3.35 -2.91
C PRO A 287 3.96 -2.29 -3.93
N GLN A 288 4.67 -2.14 -5.05
CA GLN A 288 4.46 -1.07 -6.00
C GLN A 288 3.20 -1.28 -6.85
N ASP A 289 2.60 -0.16 -7.24
CA ASP A 289 1.36 -0.08 -8.01
C ASP A 289 1.44 -0.71 -9.40
N HIS A 290 2.61 -0.72 -10.04
CA HIS A 290 2.82 -1.27 -11.37
C HIS A 290 3.25 -2.74 -11.38
N ASN A 291 3.36 -3.41 -10.21
CA ASN A 291 3.76 -4.81 -10.13
C ASN A 291 2.82 -5.74 -10.92
N PHE A 292 1.53 -5.39 -11.09
CA PHE A 292 0.60 -6.16 -11.92
C PHE A 292 1.08 -6.34 -13.37
N THR A 293 1.92 -5.43 -13.90
CA THR A 293 2.48 -5.51 -15.26
C THR A 293 3.43 -6.69 -15.46
N VAL A 294 3.90 -7.32 -14.36
CA VAL A 294 4.67 -8.58 -14.41
C VAL A 294 3.83 -9.73 -14.97
N PHE A 295 2.50 -9.63 -14.85
CA PHE A 295 1.55 -10.66 -15.28
C PHE A 295 0.79 -10.31 -16.56
N ALA A 296 1.14 -9.21 -17.23
CA ALA A 296 0.42 -8.72 -18.42
C ALA A 296 0.30 -9.80 -19.51
N GLU A 297 1.38 -10.52 -19.83
CA GLU A 297 1.35 -11.57 -20.85
C GLU A 297 0.39 -12.73 -20.51
N MET A 298 0.22 -13.04 -19.22
CA MET A 298 -0.76 -14.06 -18.79
C MET A 298 -2.18 -13.54 -18.97
N VAL A 299 -2.43 -12.28 -18.62
CA VAL A 299 -3.73 -11.62 -18.76
C VAL A 299 -4.10 -11.51 -20.25
N ASP A 300 -3.18 -11.03 -21.08
CA ASP A 300 -3.37 -10.83 -22.52
C ASP A 300 -3.65 -12.15 -23.26
N LYS A 301 -3.01 -13.25 -22.83
CA LYS A 301 -3.24 -14.60 -23.36
C LYS A 301 -4.44 -15.32 -22.71
N GLY A 302 -5.14 -14.70 -21.76
CA GLY A 302 -6.29 -15.30 -21.08
C GLY A 302 -5.95 -16.50 -20.18
N ILE A 303 -4.73 -16.56 -19.63
CA ILE A 303 -4.28 -17.64 -18.76
C ILE A 303 -4.87 -17.47 -17.37
N THR A 304 -5.77 -18.38 -16.98
CA THR A 304 -6.47 -18.35 -15.68
C THR A 304 -6.15 -19.53 -14.78
N SER A 305 -5.36 -20.50 -15.23
CA SER A 305 -5.13 -21.77 -14.50
C SER A 305 -3.93 -21.76 -13.56
N VAL A 306 -3.03 -20.77 -13.64
CA VAL A 306 -1.80 -20.73 -12.84
C VAL A 306 -2.06 -20.10 -11.48
N PRO A 307 -1.75 -20.77 -10.36
CA PRO A 307 -1.89 -20.17 -9.03
C PRO A 307 -0.80 -19.11 -8.77
N MET A 308 -1.20 -18.01 -8.14
CA MET A 308 -0.30 -16.99 -7.61
C MET A 308 -0.09 -17.19 -6.11
N ILE A 309 1.16 -17.27 -5.68
CA ILE A 309 1.58 -17.21 -4.28
C ILE A 309 2.02 -15.77 -4.01
N TYR A 310 1.29 -15.04 -3.18
CA TYR A 310 1.59 -13.64 -2.90
C TYR A 310 1.90 -13.38 -1.43
N GLY A 311 2.88 -12.52 -1.17
CA GLY A 311 3.03 -11.93 0.16
C GLY A 311 1.94 -10.90 0.40
N THR A 312 1.30 -10.93 1.58
CA THR A 312 0.08 -10.16 1.86
C THR A 312 0.19 -8.63 1.67
N SER A 313 1.40 -8.07 1.71
CA SER A 313 1.68 -6.65 1.51
C SER A 313 2.01 -6.25 0.05
N VAL A 314 1.86 -7.17 -0.92
CA VAL A 314 2.01 -6.91 -2.36
C VAL A 314 1.09 -5.78 -2.83
N GLY A 315 1.48 -5.02 -3.85
CA GLY A 315 0.64 -3.98 -4.46
C GLY A 315 -0.76 -4.49 -4.76
N TYR A 316 -1.80 -3.90 -4.15
CA TYR A 316 -3.17 -4.42 -4.21
C TYR A 316 -3.75 -4.47 -5.63
N GLU A 317 -3.21 -3.66 -6.53
CA GLU A 317 -3.51 -3.69 -7.96
C GLU A 317 -3.17 -5.06 -8.56
N THR A 318 -2.12 -5.73 -8.07
CA THR A 318 -1.73 -7.07 -8.51
C THR A 318 -2.83 -8.09 -8.27
N LEU A 319 -3.42 -8.11 -7.07
CA LEU A 319 -4.51 -9.05 -6.75
C LEU A 319 -5.79 -8.69 -7.49
N LYS A 320 -6.04 -7.39 -7.67
CA LYS A 320 -7.21 -6.88 -8.41
C LYS A 320 -7.22 -7.34 -9.87
N TYR A 321 -6.06 -7.37 -10.53
CA TYR A 321 -5.97 -7.68 -11.96
C TYR A 321 -5.59 -9.12 -12.28
N TYR A 322 -5.05 -9.90 -11.33
CA TYR A 322 -4.66 -11.28 -11.59
C TYR A 322 -5.88 -12.22 -11.67
N PRO A 323 -6.10 -12.94 -12.79
CA PRO A 323 -7.33 -13.70 -13.02
C PRO A 323 -7.30 -15.13 -12.45
N GLY A 324 -6.10 -15.66 -12.12
CA GLY A 324 -5.94 -17.03 -11.64
C GLY A 324 -6.18 -17.24 -10.14
N PRO A 325 -6.09 -18.51 -9.68
CA PRO A 325 -6.12 -18.88 -8.26
C PRO A 325 -5.06 -18.15 -7.45
N LYS A 326 -5.32 -17.97 -6.16
CA LYS A 326 -4.46 -17.19 -5.26
C LYS A 326 -4.24 -17.95 -3.96
N LEU A 327 -3.00 -17.94 -3.48
CA LEU A 327 -2.58 -18.39 -2.15
C LEU A 327 -1.75 -17.28 -1.54
N HIS A 328 -1.85 -17.10 -0.24
CA HIS A 328 -1.13 -16.04 0.45
C HIS A 328 -0.06 -16.58 1.39
N VAL A 329 0.93 -15.74 1.68
CA VAL A 329 1.84 -15.89 2.81
C VAL A 329 1.91 -14.58 3.58
N VAL A 330 1.85 -14.64 4.90
CA VAL A 330 1.97 -13.45 5.74
C VAL A 330 3.44 -13.10 5.91
N THR A 331 3.77 -11.85 5.66
CA THR A 331 5.15 -11.34 5.79
C THR A 331 5.33 -10.57 7.09
N SER A 332 6.57 -10.45 7.58
CA SER A 332 6.86 -9.73 8.84
C SER A 332 6.52 -8.24 8.79
N GLN A 333 6.25 -7.66 7.61
CA GLN A 333 5.74 -6.29 7.45
C GLN A 333 4.23 -6.15 7.66
N ASP A 334 3.48 -7.25 7.65
CA ASP A 334 2.02 -7.23 7.71
C ASP A 334 1.47 -7.51 9.12
N THR A 335 1.18 -6.41 9.81
CA THR A 335 0.47 -6.39 11.09
C THR A 335 -1.04 -6.46 10.94
N VAL A 336 -1.59 -6.19 9.75
CA VAL A 336 -3.02 -6.11 9.48
C VAL A 336 -3.63 -7.50 9.42
N THR A 337 -3.10 -8.38 8.56
CA THR A 337 -3.61 -9.75 8.43
C THR A 337 -3.50 -10.49 9.76
N SER A 338 -2.39 -10.35 10.46
CA SER A 338 -2.16 -10.94 11.78
C SER A 338 -3.21 -10.54 12.84
N PHE A 339 -3.75 -9.31 12.76
CA PHE A 339 -4.80 -8.87 13.68
C PHE A 339 -6.16 -9.51 13.37
N TYR A 340 -6.52 -9.58 12.09
CA TYR A 340 -7.84 -10.01 11.62
C TYR A 340 -7.97 -11.51 11.40
N ASP A 341 -6.87 -12.23 11.17
CA ASP A 341 -6.88 -13.68 11.11
C ASP A 341 -7.31 -14.25 12.48
N GLY A 342 -8.44 -14.94 12.48
CA GLY A 342 -9.08 -15.49 13.68
C GLY A 342 -8.31 -16.65 14.31
N ASN A 343 -7.35 -17.24 13.59
CA ASN A 343 -6.61 -18.42 14.03
C ASN A 343 -5.32 -18.10 14.82
N ASN A 344 -5.01 -16.82 15.04
CA ASN A 344 -3.74 -16.34 15.58
C ASN A 344 -2.54 -16.91 14.79
N ILE A 345 -2.11 -16.18 13.76
CA ILE A 345 -0.97 -16.56 12.92
C ILE A 345 0.22 -16.94 13.79
N ASN A 346 0.64 -18.20 13.69
CA ASN A 346 1.83 -18.67 14.36
C ASN A 346 3.06 -17.99 13.74
N SER A 347 4.07 -17.62 14.54
CA SER A 347 5.31 -17.04 14.02
C SER A 347 6.01 -17.95 13.00
N SER A 348 5.80 -19.27 13.09
CA SER A 348 6.28 -20.24 12.09
C SER A 348 5.63 -20.08 10.71
N GLU A 349 4.42 -19.51 10.62
CA GLU A 349 3.70 -19.25 9.36
C GLU A 349 4.07 -17.91 8.72
N VAL A 350 4.83 -17.07 9.43
CA VAL A 350 5.29 -15.77 8.93
C VAL A 350 6.65 -15.95 8.24
N VAL A 351 6.81 -15.30 7.09
CA VAL A 351 8.11 -15.16 6.42
C VAL A 351 8.70 -13.78 6.68
N ASP A 352 10.00 -13.74 6.87
CA ASP A 352 10.70 -12.49 7.08
C ASP A 352 10.80 -11.73 5.76
N ASP A 353 10.61 -10.41 5.84
CA ASP A 353 10.81 -9.52 4.71
C ASP A 353 12.21 -9.66 4.09
N ALA A 354 12.28 -9.49 2.78
CA ALA A 354 13.51 -9.67 2.03
C ALA A 354 13.57 -8.75 0.81
N PHE A 355 14.79 -8.46 0.36
CA PHE A 355 15.04 -7.62 -0.82
C PHE A 355 14.69 -8.30 -2.16
N SER A 356 14.27 -9.57 -2.15
CA SER A 356 13.93 -10.31 -3.37
C SER A 356 12.86 -11.36 -3.09
N ILE A 357 11.89 -11.46 -4.03
CA ILE A 357 10.88 -12.51 -4.02
C ILE A 357 11.47 -13.93 -4.10
N ALA A 358 12.66 -14.10 -4.68
CA ALA A 358 13.34 -15.39 -4.67
C ALA A 358 13.69 -15.86 -3.25
N ILE A 359 14.06 -14.92 -2.37
CA ILE A 359 14.41 -15.22 -0.97
C ILE A 359 13.13 -15.47 -0.16
N ILE A 360 12.06 -14.71 -0.39
CA ILE A 360 10.74 -15.01 0.19
C ILE A 360 10.29 -16.43 -0.21
N THR A 361 10.43 -16.77 -1.49
CA THR A 361 10.07 -18.10 -2.01
C THR A 361 10.93 -19.20 -1.41
N LEU A 362 12.24 -18.98 -1.25
CA LEU A 362 13.14 -19.87 -0.53
C LEU A 362 12.64 -20.15 0.90
N GLN A 363 12.27 -19.10 1.65
CA GLN A 363 11.74 -19.24 3.02
C GLN A 363 10.42 -20.03 3.05
N ILE A 364 9.51 -19.75 2.11
CA ILE A 364 8.23 -20.49 1.99
C ILE A 364 8.52 -21.98 1.79
N LEU A 365 9.32 -22.32 0.77
CA LEU A 365 9.61 -23.71 0.42
C LEU A 365 10.37 -24.43 1.53
N ALA A 366 11.29 -23.75 2.21
CA ALA A 366 12.01 -24.31 3.35
C ALA A 366 11.06 -24.69 4.50
N LYS A 367 10.09 -23.82 4.82
CA LYS A 367 9.05 -24.09 5.83
C LYS A 367 8.05 -25.19 5.41
N MET A 368 7.98 -25.50 4.11
CA MET A 368 7.12 -26.55 3.54
C MET A 368 7.84 -27.91 3.40
N GLU A 369 9.02 -28.07 4.00
CA GLU A 369 9.75 -29.36 4.08
C GLU A 369 10.04 -30.01 2.71
N VAL A 370 10.27 -29.20 1.68
CA VAL A 370 10.63 -29.70 0.34
C VAL A 370 11.92 -30.53 0.38
N ALA A 371 12.05 -31.51 -0.53
CA ALA A 371 13.27 -32.33 -0.59
C ALA A 371 14.50 -31.51 -1.00
N SER A 372 14.33 -30.66 -2.01
CA SER A 372 15.40 -29.82 -2.53
C SER A 372 14.84 -28.59 -3.22
N ILE A 373 15.56 -27.48 -3.08
CA ILE A 373 15.28 -26.22 -3.79
C ILE A 373 16.36 -26.04 -4.85
N ILE A 374 15.96 -25.99 -6.12
CA ILE A 374 16.86 -25.86 -7.26
C ILE A 374 16.75 -24.44 -7.81
N LEU A 375 17.85 -23.69 -7.80
CA LEU A 375 17.90 -22.31 -8.28
C LEU A 375 18.28 -22.29 -9.75
N VAL A 376 17.42 -21.69 -10.59
CA VAL A 376 17.63 -21.48 -12.03
C VAL A 376 17.52 -19.99 -12.35
N GLY A 377 18.49 -19.43 -13.08
CA GLY A 377 18.46 -18.01 -13.47
C GLY A 377 18.69 -17.03 -12.29
N GLN A 378 19.24 -17.49 -11.16
CA GLN A 378 19.49 -16.66 -9.98
C GLN A 378 20.89 -16.04 -10.00
N ASN A 379 21.17 -15.16 -10.97
CA ASN A 379 22.54 -14.72 -11.26
C ASN A 379 23.20 -13.85 -10.19
N PHE A 380 22.48 -12.91 -9.57
CA PHE A 380 23.04 -11.86 -8.69
C PHE A 380 24.29 -11.14 -9.25
N ALA A 381 24.41 -11.11 -10.57
CA ALA A 381 25.53 -10.53 -11.30
C ALA A 381 25.09 -10.24 -12.73
N PHE A 382 25.83 -9.35 -13.38
CA PHE A 382 25.65 -9.06 -14.78
C PHE A 382 26.31 -10.14 -15.64
N ARG A 383 25.68 -10.49 -16.76
CA ARG A 383 26.24 -11.40 -17.77
C ARG A 383 25.99 -10.83 -19.16
N ASP A 384 26.99 -10.81 -20.04
CA ASP A 384 26.86 -10.39 -21.44
C ASP A 384 26.22 -9.00 -21.65
N ASN A 385 26.49 -8.05 -20.75
CA ASN A 385 25.86 -6.71 -20.72
C ASN A 385 24.33 -6.72 -20.54
N LEU A 386 23.79 -7.79 -19.95
CA LEU A 386 22.37 -7.97 -19.65
C LEU A 386 22.10 -7.89 -18.15
N PHE A 387 20.97 -7.26 -17.81
CA PHE A 387 20.44 -7.21 -16.45
C PHE A 387 19.49 -8.39 -16.18
N TYR A 388 18.65 -8.71 -17.16
CA TYR A 388 17.71 -9.84 -17.15
C TYR A 388 17.86 -10.70 -18.41
N SER A 389 17.15 -11.83 -18.47
CA SER A 389 17.03 -12.60 -19.71
C SER A 389 16.51 -11.74 -20.86
N LYS A 390 16.93 -12.05 -22.09
CA LYS A 390 16.65 -11.24 -23.30
C LYS A 390 15.17 -11.01 -23.56
N ASP A 391 14.32 -11.95 -23.15
CA ASP A 391 12.87 -11.90 -23.29
C ASP A 391 12.18 -10.94 -22.28
N ILE A 392 12.93 -10.33 -21.36
CA ILE A 392 12.40 -9.43 -20.34
C ILE A 392 12.71 -7.97 -20.69
N ILE A 393 11.70 -7.27 -21.19
CA ILE A 393 11.80 -5.85 -21.54
C ILE A 393 11.72 -5.00 -20.25
N ARG A 394 12.84 -4.41 -19.84
CA ARG A 394 12.91 -3.40 -18.75
C ARG A 394 12.64 -2.00 -19.28
N ASP A 395 13.12 -1.72 -20.48
CA ASP A 395 13.00 -0.44 -21.17
C ASP A 395 12.67 -0.66 -22.65
N LYS A 396 11.90 0.25 -23.25
CA LYS A 396 11.44 0.11 -24.64
C LYS A 396 12.58 0.23 -25.65
N GLU A 397 13.63 0.99 -25.35
CA GLU A 397 14.77 1.24 -26.23
C GLU A 397 15.92 0.27 -25.95
N LEU A 398 16.17 -0.04 -24.67
CA LEU A 398 17.33 -0.86 -24.25
C LEU A 398 16.98 -2.34 -23.98
N GLY A 399 15.71 -2.73 -24.02
CA GLY A 399 15.28 -4.11 -23.79
C GLY A 399 15.69 -4.62 -22.40
N ALA A 400 16.47 -5.71 -22.36
CA ALA A 400 16.96 -6.36 -21.14
C ALA A 400 18.37 -5.90 -20.68
N ALA A 401 18.98 -4.95 -21.40
CA ALA A 401 20.36 -4.52 -21.17
C ALA A 401 20.56 -3.76 -19.85
N ILE A 402 21.83 -3.64 -19.45
CA ILE A 402 22.27 -2.81 -18.33
C ILE A 402 22.09 -1.33 -18.70
N GLN A 403 21.56 -0.54 -17.77
CA GLN A 403 21.42 0.91 -17.90
C GLN A 403 22.56 1.64 -17.17
N GLU A 404 22.81 2.91 -17.49
CA GLU A 404 23.87 3.69 -16.84
C GLU A 404 23.69 3.78 -15.31
N SER A 405 22.44 3.82 -14.84
CA SER A 405 22.09 3.80 -13.41
C SER A 405 22.46 2.47 -12.72
N ASP A 406 22.43 1.35 -13.44
CA ASP A 406 22.78 0.02 -12.90
C ASP A 406 24.30 -0.12 -12.67
N LEU A 407 25.10 0.74 -13.32
CA LEU A 407 26.56 0.80 -13.19
C LEU A 407 27.03 1.65 -12.00
N GLN A 408 26.11 2.17 -11.18
CA GLN A 408 26.47 2.85 -9.94
C GLN A 408 26.82 1.85 -8.84
N ASN A 409 27.92 2.11 -8.10
CA ASN A 409 28.41 1.24 -7.02
C ASN A 409 28.67 -0.21 -7.45
N VAL A 410 29.21 -0.38 -8.66
CA VAL A 410 29.63 -1.67 -9.20
C VAL A 410 30.81 -2.24 -8.39
N MET A 411 30.81 -3.55 -8.25
CA MET A 411 31.83 -4.32 -7.58
C MET A 411 32.03 -5.67 -8.27
N THR A 412 32.99 -6.44 -7.79
CA THR A 412 33.29 -7.77 -8.32
C THR A 412 33.06 -8.85 -7.26
N VAL A 413 32.59 -10.01 -7.70
CA VAL A 413 32.38 -11.21 -6.87
C VAL A 413 32.88 -12.45 -7.62
N LYS A 414 33.06 -13.55 -6.90
CA LYS A 414 33.41 -14.85 -7.50
C LYS A 414 32.17 -15.47 -8.16
N SER A 415 32.30 -16.03 -9.35
CA SER A 415 31.26 -16.80 -10.02
C SER A 415 31.24 -18.26 -9.54
N VAL A 416 30.19 -18.99 -9.93
CA VAL A 416 30.09 -20.44 -9.71
C VAL A 416 31.26 -21.24 -10.30
N ASP A 417 31.86 -20.78 -11.40
CA ASP A 417 33.03 -21.39 -12.04
C ASP A 417 34.37 -20.89 -11.47
N GLY A 418 34.34 -20.02 -10.45
CA GLY A 418 35.52 -19.46 -9.80
C GLY A 418 36.14 -18.22 -10.47
N ASN A 419 35.54 -17.74 -11.57
CA ASN A 419 35.95 -16.51 -12.25
C ASN A 419 35.52 -15.27 -11.47
N VAL A 420 36.14 -14.12 -11.76
CA VAL A 420 35.71 -12.82 -11.20
C VAL A 420 34.68 -12.20 -12.14
N ILE A 421 33.49 -11.90 -11.63
CA ILE A 421 32.38 -11.32 -12.39
C ILE A 421 31.89 -10.01 -11.77
N THR A 422 31.25 -9.18 -12.59
CA THR A 422 30.75 -7.88 -12.20
C THR A 422 29.34 -7.97 -11.62
N THR A 423 29.12 -7.30 -10.50
CA THR A 423 27.80 -7.15 -9.86
C THR A 423 27.65 -5.72 -9.33
N ASN A 424 26.48 -5.37 -8.82
CA ASN A 424 26.27 -4.12 -8.10
C ASN A 424 25.97 -4.39 -6.62
N SER A 425 25.97 -3.32 -5.84
CA SER A 425 25.74 -3.45 -4.41
C SER A 425 24.36 -4.00 -4.02
N SER A 426 23.32 -3.81 -4.84
CA SER A 426 21.97 -4.30 -4.54
C SER A 426 21.88 -5.81 -4.74
N PHE A 427 22.38 -6.32 -5.86
CA PHE A 427 22.46 -7.76 -6.13
C PHE A 427 23.33 -8.48 -5.11
N ASN A 428 24.48 -7.91 -4.73
CA ASN A 428 25.32 -8.52 -3.71
C ASN A 428 24.61 -8.57 -2.35
N GLN A 429 23.79 -7.57 -1.99
CA GLN A 429 23.00 -7.61 -0.76
C GLN A 429 21.88 -8.66 -0.82
N MET A 430 21.24 -8.86 -1.98
CA MET A 430 20.31 -9.97 -2.16
C MET A 430 21.00 -11.34 -2.05
N ARG A 431 22.22 -11.47 -2.60
CA ARG A 431 23.03 -12.68 -2.50
C ARG A 431 23.37 -13.01 -1.04
N LEU A 432 23.94 -12.06 -0.31
CA LEU A 432 24.30 -12.23 1.12
C LEU A 432 23.07 -12.56 1.97
N LEU A 433 21.92 -11.94 1.68
CA LEU A 433 20.67 -12.24 2.39
C LEU A 433 20.14 -13.65 2.06
N MET A 434 20.28 -14.10 0.81
CA MET A 434 19.95 -15.48 0.43
C MET A 434 20.85 -16.48 1.17
N GLU A 435 22.16 -16.24 1.22
CA GLU A 435 23.14 -17.06 1.96
C GLU A 435 22.80 -17.14 3.45
N TYR A 436 22.39 -16.01 4.05
CA TYR A 436 21.92 -15.97 5.43
C TYR A 436 20.73 -16.92 5.65
N TYR A 437 19.69 -16.87 4.81
CA TYR A 437 18.55 -17.78 4.98
C TYR A 437 18.89 -19.24 4.65
N ILE A 438 19.77 -19.51 3.67
CA ILE A 438 20.28 -20.87 3.43
C ILE A 438 20.98 -21.41 4.68
N SER A 439 21.76 -20.58 5.38
CA SER A 439 22.42 -20.98 6.63
C SER A 439 21.43 -21.25 7.78
N ILE A 440 20.31 -20.51 7.84
CA ILE A 440 19.23 -20.76 8.82
C ILE A 440 18.52 -22.07 8.52
N TYR A 441 18.19 -22.32 7.25
CA TYR A 441 17.48 -23.51 6.79
C TYR A 441 18.44 -24.60 6.30
N SER A 442 19.50 -24.87 7.07
CA SER A 442 20.57 -25.81 6.69
C SER A 442 20.12 -27.26 6.48
N GLU A 443 18.94 -27.64 6.99
CA GLU A 443 18.31 -28.95 6.77
C GLU A 443 17.74 -29.10 5.34
N VAL A 444 17.53 -28.01 4.61
CA VAL A 444 16.96 -28.00 3.25
C VAL A 444 18.09 -27.98 2.24
N ASN A 445 18.12 -28.95 1.34
CA ASN A 445 19.13 -29.02 0.28
C ASN A 445 18.88 -27.94 -0.78
N VAL A 446 19.74 -26.93 -0.87
CA VAL A 446 19.66 -25.85 -1.87
C VAL A 446 20.76 -26.03 -2.92
N ILE A 447 20.36 -26.22 -4.17
CA ILE A 447 21.26 -26.49 -5.30
C ILE A 447 21.24 -25.30 -6.24
N ASN A 448 22.42 -24.78 -6.59
CA ASN A 448 22.54 -23.70 -7.55
C ASN A 448 22.86 -24.27 -8.94
N THR A 449 21.98 -24.05 -9.91
CA THR A 449 22.20 -24.47 -11.32
C THR A 449 22.48 -23.30 -12.26
N THR A 450 22.59 -22.09 -11.70
CA THR A 450 22.69 -20.85 -12.46
C THR A 450 24.06 -20.69 -13.12
N LYS A 451 24.12 -20.89 -14.45
CA LYS A 451 25.33 -20.76 -15.27
C LYS A 451 25.88 -19.32 -15.28
N GLY A 452 27.15 -19.16 -14.92
CA GLY A 452 27.83 -17.85 -14.92
C GLY A 452 27.27 -16.84 -13.91
N GLY A 453 26.50 -17.30 -12.91
CA GLY A 453 26.04 -16.47 -11.79
C GLY A 453 27.12 -16.29 -10.71
N ALA A 454 26.85 -15.39 -9.76
CA ALA A 454 27.65 -15.25 -8.55
C ALA A 454 27.58 -16.54 -7.71
N HIS A 455 28.68 -16.87 -7.06
CA HIS A 455 28.71 -17.96 -6.08
C HIS A 455 27.81 -17.63 -4.90
N ILE A 456 26.99 -18.58 -4.46
CA ILE A 456 26.08 -18.45 -3.32
C ILE A 456 26.55 -19.43 -2.25
N ASP A 457 27.10 -18.92 -1.15
CA ASP A 457 27.56 -19.71 -0.02
C ASP A 457 26.42 -20.58 0.55
N GLY A 458 26.74 -21.83 0.90
CA GLY A 458 25.75 -22.83 1.32
C GLY A 458 25.09 -23.61 0.17
N THR A 459 25.46 -23.34 -1.09
CA THR A 459 25.01 -24.12 -2.25
C THR A 459 26.15 -24.83 -2.97
N ALA A 460 25.85 -25.94 -3.63
CA ALA A 460 26.72 -26.53 -4.64
C ALA A 460 26.30 -26.09 -6.04
N PHE A 461 27.26 -25.74 -6.90
CA PHE A 461 26.99 -25.54 -8.31
C PHE A 461 26.93 -26.87 -9.04
N VAL A 462 25.78 -27.20 -9.63
CA VAL A 462 25.56 -28.40 -10.44
C VAL A 462 24.78 -27.99 -11.68
N ARG A 463 25.11 -28.52 -12.86
CA ARG A 463 24.37 -28.17 -14.08
C ARG A 463 22.94 -28.72 -14.02
N LEU A 464 21.96 -27.99 -14.55
CA LEU A 464 20.57 -28.43 -14.51
C LEU A 464 20.37 -29.76 -15.25
N GLU A 465 21.09 -29.97 -16.36
CA GLU A 465 21.08 -31.22 -17.12
C GLU A 465 21.54 -32.42 -16.27
N GLU A 466 22.53 -32.22 -15.39
CA GLU A 466 23.02 -33.24 -14.47
C GLU A 466 22.01 -33.52 -13.35
N ILE A 467 21.35 -32.50 -12.83
CA ILE A 467 20.26 -32.63 -11.85
C ILE A 467 19.07 -33.42 -12.44
N ILE A 468 18.73 -33.19 -13.70
CA ILE A 468 17.69 -33.96 -14.41
C ILE A 468 18.05 -35.46 -14.42
N GLN A 469 19.32 -35.80 -14.67
CA GLN A 469 19.76 -37.19 -14.75
C GLN A 469 19.94 -37.86 -13.38
N THR A 470 20.40 -37.11 -12.39
CA THR A 470 20.81 -37.66 -11.09
C THR A 470 19.69 -37.65 -10.06
N CYS A 471 18.92 -36.56 -9.98
CA CYS A 471 18.00 -36.25 -8.89
C CYS A 471 16.52 -36.24 -9.28
N LEU A 472 16.18 -35.89 -10.53
CA LEU A 472 14.78 -35.73 -10.99
C LEU A 472 14.31 -36.94 -11.82
N ARG A 473 14.02 -38.07 -11.15
CA ARG A 473 13.73 -39.36 -11.82
C ARG A 473 12.26 -39.75 -11.92
N GLU A 474 11.40 -39.15 -11.12
CA GLU A 474 9.98 -39.51 -11.01
C GLU A 474 9.09 -38.30 -11.25
N SER A 475 7.90 -38.52 -11.81
CA SER A 475 6.88 -37.47 -11.94
C SER A 475 6.24 -37.21 -10.59
N VAL A 476 6.37 -35.98 -10.07
CA VAL A 476 5.90 -35.56 -8.75
C VAL A 476 4.80 -34.49 -8.79
N VAL A 477 4.55 -33.91 -9.96
CA VAL A 477 3.65 -32.76 -10.12
C VAL A 477 2.19 -33.18 -10.18
N ASP A 478 1.43 -32.74 -9.18
CA ASP A 478 -0.04 -32.69 -9.18
C ASP A 478 -0.51 -31.32 -9.70
N LYS A 479 -1.35 -31.33 -10.74
CA LYS A 479 -1.89 -30.12 -11.39
C LYS A 479 -2.91 -29.37 -10.53
N GLU A 480 -3.53 -30.03 -9.56
CA GLU A 480 -4.59 -29.49 -8.71
C GLU A 480 -4.09 -29.17 -7.29
N TRP A 481 -2.76 -29.14 -7.09
CA TRP A 481 -2.12 -28.97 -5.78
C TRP A 481 -2.63 -27.77 -4.96
N TYR A 482 -3.04 -26.70 -5.65
CA TYR A 482 -3.47 -25.44 -5.05
C TYR A 482 -4.94 -25.43 -4.62
N ILE A 483 -5.76 -26.39 -5.06
CA ILE A 483 -7.19 -26.44 -4.71
C ILE A 483 -7.32 -26.64 -3.20
N ASN A 484 -8.15 -25.83 -2.54
CA ASN A 484 -8.47 -25.99 -1.12
C ASN A 484 -10.00 -26.10 -0.95
N ASN A 485 -10.43 -27.03 -0.10
CA ASN A 485 -11.84 -27.30 0.18
C ASN A 485 -12.32 -26.68 1.51
N ASN A 486 -11.43 -26.04 2.26
CA ASN A 486 -11.79 -25.45 3.55
C ASN A 486 -12.60 -24.17 3.36
N GLU A 487 -13.72 -24.05 4.08
CA GLU A 487 -14.48 -22.81 4.15
C GLU A 487 -13.69 -21.73 4.90
N PRO A 488 -13.80 -20.44 4.51
CA PRO A 488 -13.21 -19.35 5.26
C PRO A 488 -13.72 -19.34 6.71
N ILE A 489 -12.80 -19.27 7.67
CA ILE A 489 -13.15 -19.19 9.10
C ILE A 489 -13.61 -17.75 9.41
N THR A 490 -14.91 -17.57 9.65
CA THR A 490 -15.56 -16.24 9.76
C THR A 490 -16.05 -15.89 11.16
N GLU A 491 -16.08 -16.84 12.09
CA GLU A 491 -16.82 -16.72 13.36
C GLU A 491 -16.26 -15.61 14.29
N HIS A 492 -14.98 -15.25 14.16
CA HIS A 492 -14.32 -14.23 14.98
C HIS A 492 -14.16 -12.85 14.31
N LEU A 493 -14.43 -12.75 13.01
CA LEU A 493 -14.10 -11.56 12.21
C LEU A 493 -14.89 -10.33 12.67
N LYS A 494 -16.18 -10.51 13.00
CA LYS A 494 -17.04 -9.42 13.48
C LYS A 494 -16.50 -8.81 14.78
N GLY A 495 -16.06 -9.64 15.72
CA GLY A 495 -15.45 -9.18 16.97
C GLY A 495 -14.16 -8.39 16.75
N LYS A 496 -13.34 -8.76 15.76
CA LYS A 496 -12.13 -8.01 15.38
C LYS A 496 -12.45 -6.66 14.75
N ILE A 497 -13.46 -6.61 13.86
CA ILE A 497 -13.95 -5.35 13.28
C ILE A 497 -14.43 -4.40 14.38
N ASP A 498 -15.25 -4.89 15.31
CA ASP A 498 -15.79 -4.08 16.39
C ASP A 498 -14.68 -3.60 17.35
N LYS A 499 -13.72 -4.46 17.67
CA LYS A 499 -12.52 -4.11 18.46
C LYS A 499 -11.68 -3.03 17.79
N MET A 500 -11.47 -3.12 16.47
CA MET A 500 -10.72 -2.11 15.73
C MET A 500 -11.46 -0.77 15.67
N ASN A 501 -12.78 -0.79 15.42
CA ASN A 501 -13.62 0.39 15.47
C ASN A 501 -13.53 1.12 16.82
N PHE A 502 -13.60 0.37 17.93
CA PHE A 502 -13.42 0.93 19.27
C PHE A 502 -12.00 1.51 19.47
N SER A 503 -10.98 0.79 18.99
CA SER A 503 -9.58 1.22 19.12
C SER A 503 -9.31 2.52 18.37
N MET A 504 -9.91 2.73 17.18
CA MET A 504 -9.84 3.99 16.44
C MET A 504 -10.44 5.16 17.22
N LEU A 505 -11.62 4.99 17.83
CA LEU A 505 -12.25 6.02 18.65
C LEU A 505 -11.40 6.35 19.90
N SER A 506 -10.89 5.31 20.57
CA SER A 506 -10.01 5.49 21.72
C SER A 506 -8.69 6.17 21.35
N PHE A 507 -8.17 5.94 20.15
CA PHE A 507 -6.98 6.60 19.64
C PHE A 507 -7.19 8.11 19.50
N VAL A 508 -8.28 8.54 18.84
CA VAL A 508 -8.62 9.97 18.67
C VAL A 508 -8.79 10.65 20.03
N LYS A 509 -9.51 10.00 20.96
CA LYS A 509 -9.72 10.52 22.31
C LYS A 509 -8.40 10.71 23.06
N THR A 510 -7.58 9.66 23.13
CA THR A 510 -6.29 9.72 23.87
C THR A 510 -5.30 10.69 23.24
N HIS A 511 -5.31 10.84 21.92
CA HIS A 511 -4.53 11.86 21.22
C HIS A 511 -4.93 13.28 21.65
N ASN A 512 -6.23 13.60 21.61
CA ASN A 512 -6.74 14.91 22.03
C ASN A 512 -6.45 15.19 23.51
N ASP A 513 -6.57 14.18 24.39
CA ASP A 513 -6.25 14.31 25.81
C ASP A 513 -4.75 14.67 26.01
N ILE A 514 -3.85 14.07 25.23
CA ILE A 514 -2.40 14.40 25.28
C ILE A 514 -2.14 15.84 24.82
N PHE A 515 -2.77 16.31 23.74
CA PHE A 515 -2.63 17.70 23.28
C PHE A 515 -3.19 18.71 24.29
N SER A 516 -4.26 18.35 25.01
CA SER A 516 -4.76 19.15 26.12
C SER A 516 -3.71 19.23 27.24
N LEU A 517 -3.03 18.13 27.57
CA LEU A 517 -1.93 18.15 28.54
C LEU A 517 -0.75 19.00 28.07
N PHE A 518 -0.39 18.98 26.77
CA PHE A 518 0.66 19.86 26.25
C PHE A 518 0.30 21.34 26.40
N THR A 519 -0.96 21.69 26.16
CA THR A 519 -1.45 23.05 26.36
C THR A 519 -1.38 23.46 27.83
N GLU A 520 -1.73 22.55 28.76
CA GLU A 520 -1.61 22.78 30.20
C GLU A 520 -0.13 22.90 30.63
N LEU A 521 0.72 22.01 30.13
CA LEU A 521 2.15 21.97 30.42
C LEU A 521 2.85 23.27 29.98
N GLY A 522 2.55 23.77 28.78
CA GLY A 522 3.04 25.06 28.29
C GLY A 522 2.70 26.22 29.23
N LYS A 523 1.44 26.31 29.68
CA LYS A 523 1.00 27.35 30.62
C LYS A 523 1.77 27.32 31.95
N TRP A 524 2.10 26.14 32.46
CA TRP A 524 2.83 26.01 33.73
C TRP A 524 4.34 26.16 33.59
N ILE A 525 4.90 25.86 32.41
CA ILE A 525 6.27 26.23 32.03
C ILE A 525 6.43 27.76 32.09
N ASP A 526 5.52 28.51 31.48
CA ASP A 526 5.57 29.98 31.45
C ASP A 526 5.43 30.59 32.85
N ARG A 527 4.68 29.91 33.74
CA ARG A 527 4.51 30.29 35.15
C ARG A 527 5.58 29.74 36.09
N ASN A 528 6.56 28.99 35.56
CA ASN A 528 7.64 28.35 36.31
C ASN A 528 7.19 27.50 37.53
N ASN A 529 6.03 26.84 37.43
CA ASN A 529 5.48 26.03 38.53
C ASN A 529 5.93 24.55 38.41
N LYS A 530 7.04 24.20 39.07
CA LYS A 530 7.68 22.88 38.96
C LYS A 530 6.79 21.71 39.42
N ASP A 531 6.03 21.87 40.51
CA ASP A 531 5.18 20.80 41.05
C ASP A 531 4.07 20.44 40.08
N LYS A 532 3.45 21.45 39.46
CA LYS A 532 2.43 21.23 38.42
C LYS A 532 3.03 20.60 37.17
N ILE A 533 4.21 21.03 36.75
CA ILE A 533 4.94 20.44 35.61
C ILE A 533 5.16 18.93 35.86
N ILE A 534 5.72 18.56 37.02
CA ILE A 534 5.99 17.14 37.36
C ILE A 534 4.69 16.33 37.37
N SER A 535 3.62 16.85 37.97
CA SER A 535 2.32 16.19 37.99
C SER A 535 1.74 15.95 36.58
N ILE A 536 1.89 16.92 35.67
CA ILE A 536 1.42 16.79 34.29
C ILE A 536 2.26 15.80 33.50
N LEU A 537 3.59 15.78 33.69
CA LEU A 537 4.47 14.81 33.04
C LEU A 537 4.12 13.37 33.45
N GLN A 538 3.82 13.12 34.73
CA GLN A 538 3.38 11.79 35.18
C GLN A 538 2.04 11.37 34.56
N LYS A 539 1.11 12.32 34.36
CA LYS A 539 -0.15 12.05 33.64
C LYS A 539 0.10 11.78 32.16
N PHE A 540 1.01 12.53 31.55
CA PHE A 540 1.43 12.34 30.17
C PHE A 540 2.00 10.94 29.96
N ASP A 541 2.91 10.46 30.81
CA ASP A 541 3.50 9.13 30.68
C ASP A 541 2.43 8.03 30.69
N ARG A 542 1.44 8.12 31.59
CA ARG A 542 0.31 7.17 31.67
C ARG A 542 -0.56 7.23 30.41
N LEU A 543 -0.89 8.43 29.92
CA LEU A 543 -1.71 8.59 28.72
C LEU A 543 -0.98 8.14 27.46
N PHE A 544 0.32 8.45 27.34
CA PHE A 544 1.13 8.01 26.20
C PHE A 544 1.31 6.49 26.19
N HIS A 545 1.44 5.85 27.36
CA HIS A 545 1.44 4.40 27.46
C HIS A 545 0.11 3.80 26.96
N LYS A 546 -1.03 4.36 27.37
CA LYS A 546 -2.35 3.97 26.87
C LYS A 546 -2.48 4.18 25.35
N PHE A 547 -1.98 5.31 24.84
CA PHE A 547 -1.98 5.63 23.42
C PHE A 547 -1.14 4.64 22.60
N SER A 548 0.06 4.29 23.08
CA SER A 548 0.98 3.38 22.38
C SER A 548 0.59 1.89 22.48
N ASN A 549 -0.19 1.49 23.50
CA ASN A 549 -0.74 0.14 23.62
C ASN A 549 -2.10 -0.04 22.89
N ASN A 550 -2.60 0.98 22.21
CA ASN A 550 -3.84 0.89 21.46
C ASN A 550 -3.68 -0.03 20.23
N ASP A 551 -4.66 -0.91 19.96
CA ASP A 551 -4.56 -1.87 18.84
C ASP A 551 -4.42 -1.14 17.50
N PHE A 552 -5.21 -0.08 17.25
CA PHE A 552 -5.11 0.71 16.01
C PHE A 552 -3.73 1.37 15.88
N TYR A 553 -3.14 1.83 16.99
CA TYR A 553 -1.77 2.32 16.98
C TYR A 553 -0.77 1.24 16.56
N SER A 554 -0.85 0.05 17.17
CA SER A 554 0.07 -1.06 16.92
C SER A 554 -0.06 -1.66 15.52
N VAL A 555 -1.29 -1.74 14.99
CA VAL A 555 -1.61 -2.40 13.72
C VAL A 555 -1.42 -1.46 12.53
N PHE A 556 -1.74 -0.17 12.66
CA PHE A 556 -1.75 0.76 11.51
C PHE A 556 -0.79 1.93 11.67
N ILE A 557 -0.78 2.61 12.82
CA ILE A 557 -0.01 3.84 12.99
C ILE A 557 1.47 3.57 13.05
N LYS A 558 1.93 2.77 14.01
CA LYS A 558 3.36 2.49 14.24
C LYS A 558 4.02 1.86 13.01
N PRO A 559 3.43 0.86 12.31
CA PRO A 559 4.02 0.32 11.08
C PRO A 559 4.16 1.37 9.99
N SER A 560 3.18 2.26 9.82
CA SER A 560 3.17 3.34 8.82
C SER A 560 4.04 4.55 9.18
N SER A 561 4.45 4.68 10.44
CA SER A 561 5.27 5.78 10.95
C SER A 561 6.59 5.31 11.57
N ARG A 562 7.01 4.06 11.31
CA ARG A 562 8.14 3.38 11.96
C ARG A 562 9.43 4.19 12.03
N VAL A 563 9.80 4.89 10.97
CA VAL A 563 11.02 5.72 10.92
C VAL A 563 10.91 6.87 11.92
N ASN A 564 9.74 7.52 11.98
CA ASN A 564 9.48 8.61 12.94
C ASN A 564 9.42 8.09 14.37
N TYR A 565 8.97 6.85 14.57
CA TYR A 565 9.00 6.19 15.87
C TYR A 565 10.44 5.89 16.31
N GLU A 566 11.31 5.41 15.41
CA GLU A 566 12.75 5.21 15.69
C GLU A 566 13.42 6.54 16.08
N ILE A 567 13.12 7.63 15.37
CA ILE A 567 13.61 8.98 15.69
C ILE A 567 13.13 9.42 17.08
N LEU A 568 11.83 9.30 17.37
CA LEU A 568 11.28 9.64 18.69
C LEU A 568 11.97 8.85 19.80
N HIS A 569 12.17 7.54 19.60
CA HIS A 569 12.79 6.67 20.61
C HIS A 569 14.21 7.13 20.99
N ARG A 570 14.97 7.72 20.06
CA ARG A 570 16.27 8.33 20.38
C ARG A 570 16.11 9.57 21.27
N TYR A 571 15.20 10.48 20.91
CA TYR A 571 14.96 11.68 21.72
C TYR A 571 14.45 11.34 23.11
N VAL A 572 13.72 10.23 23.28
CA VAL A 572 13.31 9.75 24.60
C VAL A 572 14.51 9.47 25.51
N LYS A 573 15.63 8.94 24.99
CA LYS A 573 16.86 8.76 25.79
C LYS A 573 17.41 10.10 26.27
N ILE A 574 17.52 11.07 25.35
CA ILE A 574 18.00 12.43 25.65
C ILE A 574 17.09 13.13 26.68
N ILE A 575 15.77 13.00 26.53
CA ILE A 575 14.77 13.58 27.44
C ILE A 575 14.86 12.96 28.84
N LYS A 576 15.16 11.66 28.93
CA LYS A 576 15.31 10.97 30.22
C LYS A 576 16.52 11.49 30.99
N GLU A 577 17.62 11.78 30.30
CA GLU A 577 18.87 12.28 30.88
C GLU A 577 18.87 13.79 31.21
N GLU A 578 17.88 14.54 30.71
CA GLU A 578 17.73 15.97 31.01
C GLU A 578 17.32 16.20 32.48
N GLU A 579 18.14 16.97 33.20
CA GLU A 579 17.95 17.29 34.63
C GLU A 579 17.07 18.53 34.82
N ASP A 580 17.14 19.51 33.90
CA ASP A 580 16.30 20.70 33.97
C ASP A 580 14.86 20.35 33.55
N ILE A 581 13.95 20.35 34.52
CA ILE A 581 12.55 19.98 34.33
C ILE A 581 11.82 20.86 33.29
N THR A 582 12.20 22.13 33.17
CA THR A 582 11.61 23.06 32.21
C THR A 582 12.10 22.75 30.80
N VAL A 583 13.41 22.53 30.62
CA VAL A 583 13.99 22.11 29.33
C VAL A 583 13.43 20.75 28.92
N LYS A 584 13.39 19.80 29.85
CA LYS A 584 12.78 18.48 29.66
C LYS A 584 11.35 18.58 29.17
N SER A 585 10.53 19.40 29.80
CA SER A 585 9.12 19.58 29.44
C SER A 585 8.95 20.22 28.06
N LYS A 586 9.78 21.21 27.71
CA LYS A 586 9.79 21.80 26.36
C LYS A 586 10.14 20.76 25.30
N ARG A 587 11.16 19.92 25.56
CA ARG A 587 11.52 18.81 24.66
C ARG A 587 10.40 17.77 24.54
N VAL A 588 9.70 17.45 25.63
CA VAL A 588 8.53 16.55 25.57
C VAL A 588 7.47 17.09 24.63
N ILE A 589 7.07 18.37 24.76
CA ILE A 589 6.08 18.99 23.87
C ILE A 589 6.56 18.96 22.41
N GLN A 590 7.81 19.31 22.17
CA GLN A 590 8.39 19.39 20.82
C GLN A 590 8.44 18.02 20.13
N GLU A 591 9.12 17.04 20.75
CA GLU A 591 9.44 15.77 20.09
C GLU A 591 8.21 14.85 20.02
N PHE A 592 7.45 14.74 21.10
CA PHE A 592 6.21 13.95 21.07
C PHE A 592 5.10 14.66 20.30
N GLY A 593 5.02 15.99 20.34
CA GLY A 593 4.07 16.76 19.53
C GLY A 593 4.28 16.56 18.04
N ALA A 594 5.53 16.59 17.58
CA ALA A 594 5.87 16.28 16.19
C ALA A 594 5.43 14.86 15.80
N TYR A 595 5.78 13.86 16.61
CA TYR A 595 5.38 12.47 16.35
C TYR A 595 3.86 12.26 16.35
N LEU A 596 3.14 12.84 17.31
CA LEU A 596 1.68 12.74 17.40
C LEU A 596 0.98 13.47 16.24
N GLY A 597 1.59 14.54 15.71
CA GLY A 597 1.15 15.18 14.47
C GLY A 597 1.20 14.21 13.29
N ILE A 598 2.32 13.48 13.14
CA ILE A 598 2.48 12.44 12.11
C ILE A 598 1.46 11.32 12.30
N CYS A 599 1.26 10.86 13.54
CA CYS A 599 0.27 9.83 13.86
C CYS A 599 -1.16 10.25 13.44
N ARG A 600 -1.52 11.51 13.64
CA ARG A 600 -2.81 12.06 13.19
C ARG A 600 -2.92 12.10 11.66
N THR A 601 -1.87 12.49 10.95
CA THR A 601 -1.85 12.42 9.47
C THR A 601 -2.10 10.99 9.00
N VAL A 602 -1.38 10.01 9.55
CA VAL A 602 -1.58 8.59 9.20
C VAL A 602 -3.00 8.12 9.52
N TYR A 603 -3.58 8.52 10.66
CA TYR A 603 -4.98 8.23 10.97
C TYR A 603 -5.90 8.76 9.87
N ASN A 604 -5.74 10.02 9.47
CA ASN A 604 -6.60 10.66 8.46
C ASN A 604 -6.50 9.99 7.08
N ASP A 605 -5.35 9.41 6.77
CA ASP A 605 -5.14 8.68 5.52
C ASP A 605 -5.78 7.28 5.54
N ILE A 606 -5.71 6.56 6.67
CA ILE A 606 -6.10 5.13 6.77
C ILE A 606 -7.53 4.92 7.29
N ALA A 607 -7.97 5.70 8.27
CA ALA A 607 -9.27 5.53 8.92
C ALA A 607 -10.46 5.50 7.94
N PRO A 608 -10.51 6.37 6.91
CA PRO A 608 -11.60 6.32 5.93
C PRO A 608 -11.64 5.01 5.14
N ILE A 609 -10.48 4.43 4.87
CA ILE A 609 -10.34 3.18 4.11
C ILE A 609 -10.84 1.99 4.93
N ILE A 610 -10.46 1.92 6.20
CA ILE A 610 -10.95 0.89 7.14
C ILE A 610 -12.47 0.95 7.23
N LYS A 611 -13.01 2.14 7.54
CA LYS A 611 -14.45 2.32 7.77
C LYS A 611 -15.29 2.09 6.53
N SER A 612 -14.87 2.65 5.40
CA SER A 612 -15.73 2.74 4.22
C SER A 612 -15.54 1.60 3.22
N THR A 613 -14.35 1.01 3.17
CA THR A 613 -14.04 -0.08 2.24
C THR A 613 -13.84 -1.39 2.97
N LEU A 614 -12.90 -1.47 3.91
CA LEU A 614 -12.57 -2.77 4.52
C LEU A 614 -13.77 -3.34 5.26
N ASN A 615 -14.31 -2.63 6.25
CA ASN A 615 -15.40 -3.12 7.08
C ASN A 615 -16.62 -3.49 6.23
N THR A 616 -17.01 -2.61 5.29
CA THR A 616 -18.12 -2.85 4.37
C THR A 616 -17.89 -4.09 3.51
N THR A 617 -16.67 -4.28 2.98
CA THR A 617 -16.33 -5.43 2.14
C THR A 617 -16.34 -6.72 2.94
N LEU A 618 -15.74 -6.73 4.13
CA LEU A 618 -15.73 -7.89 5.02
C LEU A 618 -17.15 -8.27 5.47
N GLU A 619 -17.97 -7.29 5.85
CA GLU A 619 -19.36 -7.55 6.25
C GLU A 619 -20.20 -8.15 5.11
N ARG A 620 -19.95 -7.70 3.86
CA ARG A 620 -20.62 -8.22 2.67
C ARG A 620 -20.12 -9.61 2.28
N GLU A 621 -18.82 -9.79 2.10
CA GLU A 621 -18.21 -11.03 1.59
C GLU A 621 -18.42 -12.19 2.56
N PHE A 622 -18.28 -11.92 3.86
CA PHE A 622 -18.43 -12.95 4.90
C PHE A 622 -19.82 -12.96 5.53
N ARG A 623 -20.80 -12.26 4.93
CA ARG A 623 -22.22 -12.25 5.32
C ARG A 623 -22.44 -11.97 6.82
N LEU A 624 -21.62 -11.10 7.40
CA LEU A 624 -21.60 -10.85 8.85
C LEU A 624 -22.78 -9.97 9.34
N SER A 625 -23.54 -9.37 8.41
CA SER A 625 -24.62 -8.44 8.73
C SER A 625 -25.98 -9.00 8.32
N SER A 626 -26.98 -8.83 9.21
CA SER A 626 -28.40 -9.04 8.90
C SER A 626 -29.04 -7.86 8.16
N TRP A 627 -28.24 -6.86 7.80
CA TRP A 627 -28.66 -5.64 7.15
C TRP A 627 -28.15 -5.59 5.70
N GLU A 628 -28.99 -5.08 4.80
CA GLU A 628 -28.68 -4.82 3.39
C GLU A 628 -28.43 -3.31 3.21
N ASN A 629 -27.33 -2.95 2.54
CA ASN A 629 -26.87 -1.57 2.42
C ASN A 629 -27.30 -0.92 1.10
N TYR A 630 -27.77 0.32 1.16
CA TYR A 630 -28.06 1.19 0.02
C TYR A 630 -27.24 2.46 0.15
N GLY A 631 -26.17 2.57 -0.64
CA GLY A 631 -25.27 3.72 -0.65
C GLY A 631 -25.94 4.99 -1.17
N GLU A 632 -25.39 6.15 -0.82
CA GLU A 632 -25.95 7.46 -1.12
C GLU A 632 -26.20 7.76 -2.60
N ASP A 633 -25.55 7.06 -3.54
CA ASP A 633 -25.76 7.23 -4.97
C ASP A 633 -26.79 6.25 -5.54
N SER A 634 -27.47 5.47 -4.68
CA SER A 634 -28.58 4.62 -5.05
C SER A 634 -29.73 5.47 -5.61
N GLY A 635 -30.30 5.03 -6.74
CA GLY A 635 -31.40 5.74 -7.42
C GLY A 635 -32.70 5.81 -6.61
N VAL A 636 -32.75 5.15 -5.45
CA VAL A 636 -33.91 5.06 -4.55
C VAL A 636 -34.10 6.34 -3.72
N PHE A 637 -33.10 7.22 -3.66
CA PHE A 637 -33.16 8.42 -2.83
C PHE A 637 -33.56 9.66 -3.66
N GLN A 638 -34.63 10.33 -3.25
CA GLN A 638 -34.98 11.65 -3.75
C GLN A 638 -34.31 12.72 -2.88
N TYR A 639 -33.45 13.52 -3.48
CA TYR A 639 -32.81 14.65 -2.82
C TYR A 639 -33.57 15.94 -3.09
N SER A 640 -33.77 16.77 -2.06
CA SER A 640 -34.16 18.17 -2.24
C SER A 640 -32.94 19.08 -2.18
N GLN A 641 -32.99 20.22 -2.87
CA GLN A 641 -31.86 21.15 -3.01
C GLN A 641 -30.62 20.52 -3.68
N GLU A 642 -29.50 21.24 -3.69
CA GLU A 642 -28.27 20.82 -4.37
C GLU A 642 -27.29 20.18 -3.41
N TRP A 643 -27.34 18.85 -3.31
CA TRP A 643 -26.36 18.07 -2.56
C TRP A 643 -25.05 17.97 -3.30
N ARG A 644 -23.93 18.02 -2.56
CA ARG A 644 -22.60 17.90 -3.13
C ARG A 644 -22.10 16.48 -2.98
N ARG A 645 -21.89 15.79 -4.09
CA ARG A 645 -21.14 14.53 -4.12
C ARG A 645 -19.68 14.79 -3.77
N ARG A 646 -19.14 14.00 -2.85
CA ARG A 646 -17.72 13.95 -2.50
C ARG A 646 -17.19 12.54 -2.66
N GLU A 647 -15.89 12.45 -2.86
CA GLU A 647 -15.18 11.20 -3.07
C GLU A 647 -13.97 11.18 -2.13
N ILE A 648 -13.80 10.06 -1.43
CA ILE A 648 -12.58 9.75 -0.69
C ILE A 648 -11.70 8.94 -1.63
N LYS A 649 -10.44 9.34 -1.76
CA LYS A 649 -9.53 8.84 -2.80
C LYS A 649 -8.21 8.37 -2.22
N ILE A 650 -7.72 7.23 -2.71
CA ILE A 650 -6.32 6.83 -2.55
C ILE A 650 -5.53 7.60 -3.58
N HIS A 651 -4.71 8.53 -3.11
CA HIS A 651 -3.80 9.26 -3.97
C HIS A 651 -2.67 8.32 -4.42
N LYS A 652 -2.46 8.24 -5.73
CA LYS A 652 -1.35 7.50 -6.34
C LYS A 652 -0.21 8.46 -6.69
N LYS A 653 0.92 7.92 -7.18
CA LYS A 653 2.02 8.74 -7.69
C LYS A 653 1.52 9.74 -8.74
N LYS A 654 2.19 10.89 -8.80
CA LYS A 654 1.84 11.99 -9.71
C LYS A 654 1.69 11.47 -11.16
N GLY A 655 0.54 11.73 -11.77
CA GLY A 655 0.21 11.29 -13.13
C GLY A 655 -0.72 10.07 -13.23
N ILE A 656 -0.94 9.34 -12.13
CA ILE A 656 -1.88 8.20 -12.09
C ILE A 656 -3.21 8.65 -11.49
N LYS A 657 -4.32 8.26 -12.11
CA LYS A 657 -5.67 8.58 -11.61
C LYS A 657 -5.86 7.94 -10.21
N PRO A 658 -6.32 8.70 -9.21
CA PRO A 658 -6.57 8.16 -7.88
C PRO A 658 -7.73 7.15 -7.90
N ASP A 659 -7.66 6.18 -7.01
CA ASP A 659 -8.74 5.21 -6.82
C ASP A 659 -9.78 5.79 -5.85
N THR A 660 -11.04 5.87 -6.28
CA THR A 660 -12.14 6.27 -5.41
C THR A 660 -12.51 5.10 -4.49
N ILE A 661 -12.45 5.36 -3.18
CA ILE A 661 -12.66 4.41 -2.07
C ILE A 661 -14.12 4.38 -1.66
N CYS A 662 -14.68 5.57 -1.50
CA CYS A 662 -16.01 5.81 -0.97
C CYS A 662 -16.53 7.09 -1.58
N THR A 663 -17.82 7.14 -1.87
CA THR A 663 -18.52 8.38 -2.13
C THR A 663 -19.41 8.72 -0.94
N TYR A 664 -19.78 9.99 -0.82
CA TYR A 664 -20.78 10.43 0.14
C TYR A 664 -21.41 11.73 -0.36
N TYR A 665 -22.62 12.04 0.11
CA TYR A 665 -23.29 13.30 -0.21
C TYR A 665 -23.25 14.21 1.01
N GLU A 666 -22.92 15.48 0.79
CA GLU A 666 -22.90 16.48 1.85
C GLU A 666 -23.77 17.70 1.53
N ILE A 667 -24.32 18.31 2.57
CA ILE A 667 -25.06 19.57 2.49
C ILE A 667 -24.87 20.38 3.77
N ASN A 668 -25.04 21.69 3.68
CA ASN A 668 -24.97 22.63 4.81
C ASN A 668 -26.05 23.71 4.64
N LYS A 669 -27.26 23.27 4.31
CA LYS A 669 -28.43 24.12 4.10
C LYS A 669 -29.60 23.58 4.88
N GLN A 670 -30.23 24.46 5.65
CA GLN A 670 -31.50 24.18 6.31
C GLN A 670 -32.58 23.77 5.29
N ASP A 671 -33.54 22.96 5.74
CA ASP A 671 -34.69 22.45 5.00
C ASP A 671 -34.33 21.51 3.83
N ALA A 672 -33.07 21.09 3.73
CA ALA A 672 -32.65 20.04 2.82
C ALA A 672 -33.22 18.69 3.25
N LYS A 673 -33.69 17.89 2.29
CA LYS A 673 -34.42 16.64 2.53
C LYS A 673 -33.89 15.48 1.70
N ILE A 674 -34.02 14.28 2.25
CA ILE A 674 -33.90 13.00 1.56
C ILE A 674 -35.21 12.24 1.78
N GLN A 675 -35.83 11.74 0.70
CA GLN A 675 -37.11 11.04 0.74
C GLN A 675 -37.04 9.70 0.00
N PHE A 676 -37.65 8.68 0.58
CA PHE A 676 -37.76 7.34 0.00
C PHE A 676 -38.83 6.52 0.73
N LYS A 677 -39.13 5.32 0.24
CA LYS A 677 -40.01 4.35 0.91
C LYS A 677 -39.25 3.06 1.17
N PHE A 678 -39.65 2.29 2.17
CA PHE A 678 -39.19 0.91 2.30
C PHE A 678 -40.31 0.01 2.82
N LYS A 679 -40.33 -1.24 2.36
CA LYS A 679 -41.19 -2.30 2.89
C LYS A 679 -40.34 -3.24 3.71
N GLY A 680 -40.57 -3.29 5.02
CA GLY A 680 -39.71 -4.05 5.91
C GLY A 680 -39.96 -3.84 7.39
N THR A 681 -39.07 -4.37 8.23
CA THR A 681 -39.23 -4.35 9.69
C THR A 681 -38.16 -3.54 10.43
N GLY A 682 -37.12 -3.09 9.75
CA GLY A 682 -36.07 -2.29 10.39
C GLY A 682 -35.30 -1.42 9.42
N ILE A 683 -34.81 -0.30 9.92
CA ILE A 683 -34.03 0.68 9.16
C ILE A 683 -32.91 1.31 10.00
N ARG A 684 -31.76 1.54 9.36
CA ARG A 684 -30.65 2.35 9.86
C ARG A 684 -30.32 3.47 8.87
N ILE A 685 -30.01 4.65 9.39
CA ILE A 685 -29.49 5.77 8.59
C ILE A 685 -28.02 5.94 8.89
N LEU A 686 -27.20 5.92 7.83
CA LEU A 686 -25.76 6.03 7.90
C LEU A 686 -25.29 7.44 7.53
N GLY A 687 -24.33 7.96 8.27
CA GLY A 687 -23.73 9.25 7.97
C GLY A 687 -22.44 9.53 8.72
N GLY A 688 -21.84 10.68 8.42
CA GLY A 688 -20.59 11.10 9.04
C GLY A 688 -20.82 11.79 10.39
N LYS A 689 -19.91 11.56 11.36
CA LYS A 689 -19.88 12.29 12.64
C LYS A 689 -18.62 13.13 12.79
N GLN A 690 -18.78 14.38 13.24
CA GLN A 690 -17.69 15.28 13.61
C GLN A 690 -18.20 16.48 14.42
N LYS A 691 -17.30 17.24 15.06
CA LYS A 691 -17.63 18.49 15.79
C LYS A 691 -18.37 19.54 14.95
N LYS A 692 -18.15 19.59 13.63
CA LYS A 692 -18.80 20.54 12.70
C LYS A 692 -20.13 20.05 12.12
N CYS A 693 -20.48 18.78 12.38
CA CYS A 693 -21.70 18.20 11.85
C CYS A 693 -22.93 18.71 12.60
N SER A 694 -24.08 18.70 11.93
CA SER A 694 -25.34 19.17 12.48
C SER A 694 -25.75 18.39 13.72
N ASN A 695 -26.19 19.10 14.75
CA ASN A 695 -26.86 18.53 15.92
C ASN A 695 -28.39 18.58 15.81
N GLN A 696 -28.93 19.03 14.68
CA GLN A 696 -30.37 19.19 14.46
C GLN A 696 -30.79 18.56 13.12
N LEU A 697 -30.87 17.23 13.10
CA LEU A 697 -31.54 16.51 12.01
C LEU A 697 -32.88 15.97 12.51
N ARG A 698 -33.86 15.83 11.61
CA ARG A 698 -35.17 15.23 11.88
C ARG A 698 -35.38 14.05 10.95
N ILE A 699 -35.79 12.92 11.53
CA ILE A 699 -36.23 11.74 10.77
C ILE A 699 -37.72 11.58 11.00
N SER A 700 -38.49 11.44 9.93
CA SER A 700 -39.90 11.10 9.95
C SER A 700 -40.10 9.71 9.35
N ILE A 701 -40.82 8.83 10.06
CA ILE A 701 -41.30 7.55 9.55
C ILE A 701 -42.81 7.52 9.74
N ASP A 702 -43.57 7.46 8.65
CA ASP A 702 -45.05 7.51 8.65
C ASP A 702 -45.60 8.72 9.43
N GLY A 703 -44.97 9.89 9.25
CA GLY A 703 -45.33 11.14 9.94
C GLY A 703 -44.84 11.23 11.40
N LYS A 704 -44.34 10.14 12.00
CA LYS A 704 -43.77 10.17 13.36
C LYS A 704 -42.33 10.66 13.29
N THR A 705 -42.06 11.77 13.97
CA THR A 705 -40.75 12.45 13.89
C THR A 705 -39.87 12.19 15.11
N GLN A 706 -38.56 12.17 14.89
CA GLN A 706 -37.53 12.10 15.92
C GLN A 706 -36.34 12.99 15.54
N LYS A 707 -35.81 13.74 16.51
CA LYS A 707 -34.58 14.52 16.32
C LYS A 707 -33.34 13.67 16.60
N ILE A 708 -32.30 13.82 15.78
CA ILE A 708 -31.00 13.18 15.97
C ILE A 708 -29.86 14.18 15.76
N SER A 709 -28.65 13.79 16.17
CA SER A 709 -27.42 14.59 16.04
C SER A 709 -26.35 13.79 15.31
N ALA A 710 -25.72 14.40 14.31
CA ALA A 710 -24.48 13.95 13.70
C ALA A 710 -23.24 14.62 14.33
N LYS A 711 -23.44 15.56 15.26
CA LYS A 711 -22.35 16.23 15.98
C LYS A 711 -21.67 15.29 16.97
N ASP A 712 -20.34 15.20 16.89
CA ASP A 712 -19.50 14.51 17.87
C ASP A 712 -18.35 15.41 18.32
N ASN A 713 -18.35 15.81 19.59
CA ASN A 713 -17.33 16.68 20.16
C ASN A 713 -15.98 15.98 20.40
N GLN A 714 -15.94 14.63 20.39
CA GLN A 714 -14.71 13.86 20.55
C GLN A 714 -13.89 13.82 19.26
N VAL A 715 -14.54 13.88 18.10
CA VAL A 715 -13.88 13.93 16.79
C VAL A 715 -13.64 15.40 16.42
N SER A 716 -12.43 15.88 16.73
CA SER A 716 -12.02 17.26 16.43
C SER A 716 -11.93 17.50 14.91
N VAL A 717 -11.86 18.77 14.52
CA VAL A 717 -11.77 19.17 13.11
C VAL A 717 -10.43 18.80 12.46
N ASP A 718 -9.41 18.48 13.27
CA ASP A 718 -8.09 18.07 12.82
C ASP A 718 -8.05 16.59 12.38
N PHE A 719 -9.07 15.82 12.80
CA PHE A 719 -9.27 14.45 12.36
C PHE A 719 -10.24 14.39 11.18
N THR A 720 -10.08 13.40 10.31
CA THR A 720 -11.06 13.11 9.27
C THR A 720 -12.42 12.77 9.90
N ILE A 721 -13.50 13.02 9.15
CA ILE A 721 -14.86 12.71 9.60
C ILE A 721 -14.94 11.21 9.94
N ASP A 722 -15.64 10.86 11.01
CA ASP A 722 -15.88 9.47 11.32
C ASP A 722 -17.04 8.96 10.44
N TYR A 723 -16.69 8.16 9.44
CA TYR A 723 -17.58 7.67 8.40
C TYR A 723 -18.28 6.37 8.81
N GLN A 724 -19.38 6.05 8.12
CA GLN A 724 -20.19 4.83 8.28
C GLN A 724 -20.79 4.67 9.69
N ASN A 725 -21.19 5.79 10.31
CA ASN A 725 -21.84 5.76 11.61
C ASN A 725 -23.35 5.55 11.48
N VAL A 726 -23.92 4.67 12.32
CA VAL A 726 -25.37 4.60 12.54
C VAL A 726 -25.80 5.88 13.29
N LEU A 727 -26.46 6.79 12.58
CA LEU A 727 -27.01 8.02 13.16
C LEU A 727 -28.40 7.80 13.75
N TYR A 728 -29.11 6.82 13.21
CA TYR A 728 -30.44 6.42 13.64
C TYR A 728 -30.66 4.94 13.35
N GLU A 729 -31.37 4.28 14.26
CA GLU A 729 -31.80 2.90 14.12
C GLU A 729 -33.21 2.75 14.66
N ARG A 730 -34.03 2.02 13.92
CA ARG A 730 -35.34 1.58 14.38
C ARG A 730 -35.62 0.18 13.88
N GLU A 731 -35.98 -0.70 14.81
CA GLU A 731 -36.37 -2.07 14.55
C GLU A 731 -37.83 -2.31 14.96
N ASN A 732 -38.33 -3.52 14.70
CA ASN A 732 -39.68 -3.97 15.06
C ASN A 732 -40.79 -3.09 14.47
N LEU A 733 -40.56 -2.56 13.28
CA LEU A 733 -41.60 -1.91 12.48
C LEU A 733 -42.53 -2.98 11.90
N LYS A 734 -43.79 -2.58 11.63
CA LYS A 734 -44.75 -3.46 10.95
C LYS A 734 -44.22 -3.78 9.56
N ASN A 735 -44.27 -5.04 9.13
CA ASN A 735 -43.87 -5.40 7.75
C ASN A 735 -44.88 -4.82 6.73
N SER A 736 -44.72 -3.53 6.42
CA SER A 736 -45.54 -2.71 5.53
C SER A 736 -44.68 -1.67 4.83
N ILE A 737 -45.22 -0.97 3.84
CA ILE A 737 -44.53 0.18 3.24
C ILE A 737 -44.52 1.32 4.25
N HIS A 738 -43.34 1.88 4.48
CA HIS A 738 -43.08 3.05 5.30
C HIS A 738 -42.54 4.19 4.45
N GLU A 739 -43.03 5.40 4.69
CA GLU A 739 -42.48 6.61 4.08
C GLU A 739 -41.46 7.24 5.01
N VAL A 740 -40.26 7.54 4.48
CA VAL A 740 -39.14 8.08 5.26
C VAL A 740 -38.74 9.45 4.73
N VAL A 741 -38.59 10.42 5.63
CA VAL A 741 -38.04 11.75 5.34
C VAL A 741 -36.93 12.06 6.32
N ILE A 742 -35.75 12.39 5.80
CA ILE A 742 -34.61 12.92 6.56
C ILE A 742 -34.50 14.40 6.25
N GLU A 743 -34.51 15.27 7.26
CA GLU A 743 -34.53 16.72 7.11
C GLU A 743 -33.42 17.38 7.95
N VAL A 744 -32.70 18.34 7.36
CA VAL A 744 -31.68 19.15 8.04
C VAL A 744 -32.33 20.41 8.60
N LEU A 745 -32.22 20.66 9.91
CA LEU A 745 -32.93 21.76 10.58
C LEU A 745 -32.07 23.02 10.81
N ASN A 746 -30.80 23.00 10.42
CA ASN A 746 -29.89 24.14 10.51
C ASN A 746 -28.85 24.12 9.36
N ASP A 747 -28.01 25.14 9.26
CA ASP A 747 -27.00 25.26 8.20
C ASP A 747 -25.66 24.56 8.51
N ASP A 748 -25.62 23.72 9.55
CA ASP A 748 -24.45 22.90 9.86
C ASP A 748 -24.30 21.74 8.86
N LEU A 749 -23.09 21.18 8.78
CA LEU A 749 -22.80 20.12 7.82
C LEU A 749 -23.55 18.82 8.14
N PHE A 750 -24.24 18.26 7.15
CA PHE A 750 -24.73 16.88 7.18
C PHE A 750 -24.05 16.06 6.08
N ILE A 751 -23.55 14.88 6.45
CA ILE A 751 -22.96 13.90 5.54
C ILE A 751 -23.83 12.65 5.57
N PHE A 752 -24.42 12.33 4.43
CA PHE A 752 -25.23 11.14 4.21
C PHE A 752 -24.42 10.10 3.43
N GLN A 753 -24.45 8.86 3.91
CA GLN A 753 -23.72 7.72 3.31
C GLN A 753 -24.61 6.55 2.93
N GLY A 754 -25.91 6.67 3.18
CA GLY A 754 -26.88 5.65 2.80
C GLY A 754 -27.78 5.19 3.93
N VAL A 755 -28.49 4.11 3.64
CA VAL A 755 -29.48 3.48 4.50
C VAL A 755 -29.23 1.99 4.51
N GLN A 756 -29.45 1.35 5.66
CA GLN A 756 -29.55 -0.10 5.73
C GLN A 756 -30.96 -0.53 6.11
N ILE A 757 -31.44 -1.61 5.52
CA ILE A 757 -32.71 -2.27 5.86
C ILE A 757 -32.45 -3.74 6.20
N LYS A 758 -33.41 -4.47 6.79
CA LYS A 758 -33.18 -5.89 7.08
C LYS A 758 -33.06 -6.69 5.78
N LYS A 759 -32.20 -7.70 5.76
CA LYS A 759 -32.04 -8.57 4.59
C LYS A 759 -33.37 -9.20 4.20
N GLY A 760 -33.74 -9.07 2.93
CA GLY A 760 -35.05 -9.53 2.40
C GLY A 760 -36.11 -8.41 2.32
N ASP A 761 -35.89 -7.28 2.98
CA ASP A 761 -36.70 -6.07 2.80
C ASP A 761 -36.43 -5.41 1.43
N ARG A 762 -37.29 -4.46 1.04
CA ARG A 762 -37.15 -3.70 -0.21
C ARG A 762 -37.24 -2.20 0.06
N ILE A 763 -36.26 -1.45 -0.42
CA ILE A 763 -36.33 0.02 -0.50
C ILE A 763 -36.80 0.45 -1.90
N PHE A 764 -37.48 1.59 -1.94
CA PHE A 764 -38.11 2.15 -3.13
C PHE A 764 -37.83 3.65 -3.21
N HIS A 765 -37.77 4.14 -4.44
CA HIS A 765 -37.94 5.58 -4.68
C HIS A 765 -39.35 6.02 -4.27
N ILE A 766 -39.53 7.29 -3.85
CA ILE A 766 -40.86 7.82 -3.47
C ILE A 766 -41.89 7.68 -4.60
N ASP A 767 -41.41 7.84 -5.84
CA ASP A 767 -42.17 7.70 -7.09
C ASP A 767 -42.01 6.33 -7.78
N GLU A 768 -41.43 5.31 -7.12
CA GLU A 768 -41.34 3.96 -7.70
C GLU A 768 -42.71 3.27 -7.70
N VAL A 769 -43.07 2.70 -8.85
CA VAL A 769 -44.23 1.82 -9.04
C VAL A 769 -43.77 0.42 -9.47
N MET A 770 -44.63 -0.58 -9.23
CA MET A 770 -44.33 -1.99 -9.59
C MET A 770 -45.02 -2.43 -10.88
N ASN A 771 -46.08 -1.74 -11.30
CA ASN A 771 -46.87 -2.08 -12.48
C ASN A 771 -46.80 -0.96 -13.51
N VAL A 772 -46.81 -1.32 -14.80
CA VAL A 772 -46.73 -0.35 -15.90
C VAL A 772 -47.95 0.57 -15.92
N GLU A 773 -49.12 0.06 -15.52
CA GLU A 773 -50.38 0.79 -15.48
C GLU A 773 -50.31 2.00 -14.54
N GLU A 774 -49.56 1.91 -13.44
CA GLU A 774 -49.44 2.95 -12.41
C GLU A 774 -48.48 4.09 -12.78
N LEU A 775 -47.72 3.94 -13.88
CA LEU A 775 -46.78 4.94 -14.36
C LEU A 775 -47.51 6.22 -14.84
N GLU A 776 -47.01 7.35 -14.37
CA GLU A 776 -47.36 8.70 -14.82
C GLU A 776 -46.04 9.46 -14.97
N VAL A 777 -46.03 10.59 -15.70
CA VAL A 777 -44.83 11.41 -15.86
C VAL A 777 -44.19 11.73 -14.50
N GLY A 778 -42.91 11.39 -14.32
CA GLY A 778 -42.18 11.50 -13.06
C GLY A 778 -42.08 10.19 -12.25
N LYS A 779 -43.07 9.30 -12.36
CA LYS A 779 -43.01 7.96 -11.77
C LYS A 779 -42.00 7.08 -12.49
N ARG A 780 -41.46 6.12 -11.77
CA ARG A 780 -40.39 5.26 -12.24
C ARG A 780 -40.63 3.80 -11.94
N ILE A 781 -40.10 2.93 -12.79
CA ILE A 781 -40.21 1.48 -12.67
C ILE A 781 -38.81 0.88 -12.78
N ARG A 782 -38.52 -0.10 -11.93
CA ARG A 782 -37.22 -0.77 -11.90
C ARG A 782 -37.10 -1.76 -13.06
N CYS A 783 -35.91 -1.91 -13.62
CA CYS A 783 -35.61 -2.89 -14.66
C CYS A 783 -34.20 -3.44 -14.44
N HIS A 784 -33.98 -4.71 -14.80
CA HIS A 784 -32.67 -5.35 -14.72
C HIS A 784 -31.98 -5.31 -16.09
N TYR A 785 -30.67 -5.04 -16.11
CA TYR A 785 -29.84 -5.12 -17.31
C TYR A 785 -28.54 -5.88 -17.05
N LYS A 786 -28.19 -6.79 -17.96
CA LYS A 786 -26.95 -7.56 -17.94
C LYS A 786 -26.28 -7.58 -19.31
N ALA A 787 -24.97 -7.33 -19.36
CA ALA A 787 -24.16 -7.37 -20.58
C ALA A 787 -22.70 -7.72 -20.33
N ASP A 788 -22.03 -8.30 -21.33
CA ASP A 788 -20.58 -8.51 -21.36
C ASP A 788 -19.86 -7.34 -22.07
N TYR A 789 -18.52 -7.31 -22.01
CA TYR A 789 -17.71 -6.23 -22.59
C TYR A 789 -18.01 -6.04 -24.09
N ASN A 790 -18.39 -4.82 -24.49
CA ASN A 790 -18.78 -4.47 -25.86
C ASN A 790 -19.80 -5.44 -26.49
N LYS A 791 -20.79 -5.88 -25.69
CA LYS A 791 -21.93 -6.66 -26.18
C LYS A 791 -23.23 -6.03 -25.74
N ALA A 792 -24.21 -5.96 -26.63
CA ALA A 792 -25.54 -5.47 -26.28
C ALA A 792 -26.24 -6.47 -25.33
N GLY A 793 -26.77 -5.98 -24.22
CA GLY A 793 -27.28 -6.80 -23.13
C GLY A 793 -28.75 -7.19 -23.21
N PHE A 794 -29.22 -7.79 -22.12
CA PHE A 794 -30.58 -8.27 -21.95
C PHE A 794 -31.31 -7.48 -20.86
N PHE A 795 -32.53 -7.03 -21.18
CA PHE A 795 -33.45 -6.40 -20.22
C PHE A 795 -34.42 -7.42 -19.65
N SER A 796 -34.69 -7.35 -18.35
CA SER A 796 -35.62 -8.28 -17.69
C SER A 796 -36.24 -7.69 -16.43
N ASN A 797 -37.23 -8.40 -15.87
CA ASN A 797 -37.75 -8.17 -14.51
C ASN A 797 -38.27 -6.74 -14.25
N LEU A 798 -38.99 -6.18 -15.23
CA LEU A 798 -39.63 -4.87 -15.11
C LEU A 798 -40.59 -4.85 -13.90
N GLY A 799 -40.41 -3.89 -12.99
CA GLY A 799 -41.17 -3.74 -11.74
C GLY A 799 -40.58 -4.47 -10.53
N GLU A 800 -39.55 -5.30 -10.73
CA GLU A 800 -39.00 -6.18 -9.69
C GLU A 800 -37.60 -5.73 -9.24
N LYS A 801 -37.31 -5.92 -7.94
CA LYS A 801 -35.95 -5.82 -7.39
C LYS A 801 -35.26 -7.14 -7.65
N THR A 802 -34.12 -7.13 -8.33
CA THR A 802 -33.35 -8.35 -8.61
C THR A 802 -31.92 -8.28 -8.07
N LYS A 803 -31.24 -7.14 -8.26
CA LYS A 803 -29.86 -6.91 -7.83
C LYS A 803 -29.65 -5.49 -7.33
N GLU A 804 -28.42 -5.19 -6.92
CA GLU A 804 -27.98 -3.82 -6.67
C GLU A 804 -28.08 -2.98 -7.95
N PHE A 805 -28.20 -1.66 -7.79
CA PHE A 805 -28.25 -0.75 -8.93
C PHE A 805 -26.92 -0.77 -9.70
N ILE A 806 -26.99 -0.71 -11.03
CA ILE A 806 -25.84 -0.38 -11.88
C ILE A 806 -25.29 0.96 -11.41
N GLN A 807 -23.98 1.06 -11.20
CA GLN A 807 -23.35 2.30 -10.73
C GLN A 807 -23.70 3.49 -11.62
N VAL A 808 -23.85 4.69 -11.03
CA VAL A 808 -24.20 5.92 -11.78
C VAL A 808 -23.16 6.31 -12.85
N GLN A 809 -21.93 5.82 -12.69
CA GLN A 809 -20.81 5.98 -13.64
C GLN A 809 -20.86 4.95 -14.78
N SER A 810 -21.85 4.05 -14.77
CA SER A 810 -21.98 2.89 -15.64
C SER A 810 -20.89 1.84 -15.41
N ALA A 811 -20.98 0.72 -16.13
CA ALA A 811 -19.99 -0.36 -16.11
C ALA A 811 -19.78 -0.89 -17.54
N ALA A 812 -18.61 -1.47 -17.82
CA ALA A 812 -18.35 -2.13 -19.11
C ALA A 812 -19.15 -3.44 -19.23
N GLU A 813 -19.28 -4.14 -18.10
CA GLU A 813 -19.93 -5.45 -17.95
C GLU A 813 -21.00 -5.35 -16.86
N PRO A 814 -22.08 -4.58 -17.09
CA PRO A 814 -23.12 -4.36 -16.09
C PRO A 814 -23.91 -5.64 -15.81
N ASP A 815 -24.29 -5.84 -14.55
CA ASP A 815 -25.23 -6.87 -14.10
C ASP A 815 -25.98 -6.33 -12.86
N GLY A 816 -27.05 -5.56 -13.10
CA GLY A 816 -27.73 -4.84 -12.03
C GLY A 816 -29.04 -4.17 -12.43
N ASP A 817 -29.71 -3.59 -11.44
CA ASP A 817 -30.97 -2.87 -11.61
C ASP A 817 -30.74 -1.40 -12.01
N PHE A 818 -31.71 -0.77 -12.66
CA PHE A 818 -31.77 0.67 -12.93
C PHE A 818 -33.23 1.13 -12.98
N TYR A 819 -33.46 2.45 -13.06
CA TYR A 819 -34.81 2.98 -13.24
C TYR A 819 -35.06 3.42 -14.68
N PHE A 820 -36.21 3.01 -15.19
CA PHE A 820 -36.90 3.73 -16.24
C PHE A 820 -37.85 4.75 -15.61
N ILE A 821 -37.70 6.02 -15.95
CA ILE A 821 -38.56 7.12 -15.49
C ILE A 821 -39.52 7.47 -16.62
N MET A 822 -40.82 7.50 -16.38
CA MET A 822 -41.79 7.93 -17.38
C MET A 822 -41.63 9.43 -17.63
N VAL A 823 -41.40 9.79 -18.89
CA VAL A 823 -41.12 11.16 -19.32
C VAL A 823 -42.23 11.75 -20.17
N ASP A 824 -43.02 10.90 -20.85
CA ASP A 824 -44.06 11.36 -21.76
C ASP A 824 -45.09 10.25 -22.08
N TYR A 825 -46.16 10.63 -22.77
CA TYR A 825 -47.16 9.74 -23.35
C TYR A 825 -47.33 10.05 -24.84
N GLU A 826 -46.97 9.10 -25.72
CA GLU A 826 -46.99 9.31 -27.16
C GLU A 826 -47.77 8.18 -27.85
N LYS A 827 -48.80 8.54 -28.64
CA LYS A 827 -49.56 7.61 -29.50
C LYS A 827 -50.09 6.35 -28.77
N GLY A 828 -50.51 6.50 -27.52
CA GLY A 828 -51.03 5.40 -26.72
C GLY A 828 -49.99 4.62 -25.92
N TYR A 829 -48.70 4.95 -26.06
CA TYR A 829 -47.59 4.30 -25.35
C TYR A 829 -47.00 5.23 -24.30
N LYS A 830 -46.61 4.65 -23.16
CA LYS A 830 -45.82 5.34 -22.14
C LYS A 830 -44.37 5.39 -22.61
N LYS A 831 -43.78 6.58 -22.61
CA LYS A 831 -42.37 6.78 -22.95
C LYS A 831 -41.56 6.90 -21.66
N LEU A 832 -40.54 6.06 -21.51
CA LEU A 832 -39.66 6.05 -20.36
C LEU A 832 -38.21 6.21 -20.76
N ALA A 833 -37.44 7.00 -20.01
CA ALA A 833 -36.01 7.16 -20.19
C ALA A 833 -35.25 6.56 -19.00
N ALA A 834 -34.11 5.91 -19.26
CA ALA A 834 -33.26 5.42 -18.18
C ALA A 834 -32.65 6.58 -17.38
N ASP A 835 -32.58 6.42 -16.07
CA ASP A 835 -32.03 7.39 -15.13
C ASP A 835 -30.50 7.57 -15.23
N ARG A 836 -29.81 6.70 -15.97
CA ARG A 836 -28.36 6.69 -16.17
C ARG A 836 -27.95 5.99 -17.46
N ASN A 837 -26.68 6.08 -17.85
CA ASN A 837 -26.14 5.14 -18.84
C ASN A 837 -25.96 3.77 -18.20
N ILE A 838 -26.56 2.74 -18.79
CA ILE A 838 -26.59 1.39 -18.21
C ILE A 838 -25.38 0.55 -18.61
N GLN A 839 -24.67 0.92 -19.68
CA GLN A 839 -23.42 0.29 -20.12
C GLN A 839 -22.47 1.32 -20.71
N HIS A 840 -21.17 1.19 -20.45
CA HIS A 840 -20.10 1.90 -21.15
C HIS A 840 -19.20 0.94 -21.92
N SER A 841 -18.21 1.44 -22.66
CA SER A 841 -17.35 0.58 -23.49
C SER A 841 -18.17 -0.31 -24.44
N ILE A 842 -19.21 0.27 -25.03
CA ILE A 842 -20.02 -0.36 -26.08
C ILE A 842 -20.04 0.54 -27.30
N SER A 843 -19.81 -0.06 -28.47
CA SER A 843 -19.82 0.64 -29.76
C SER A 843 -21.25 0.94 -30.23
N TRP A 844 -21.41 1.99 -31.04
CA TRP A 844 -22.69 2.31 -31.68
C TRP A 844 -23.11 1.19 -32.63
N GLU A 845 -22.15 0.62 -33.36
CA GLU A 845 -22.36 -0.48 -34.30
C GLU A 845 -22.92 -1.73 -33.62
N GLU A 846 -22.37 -2.15 -32.48
CA GLU A 846 -22.90 -3.30 -31.72
C GLU A 846 -24.35 -3.05 -31.27
N LEU A 847 -24.67 -1.84 -30.79
CA LEU A 847 -26.04 -1.48 -30.45
C LEU A 847 -26.96 -1.53 -31.68
N ASN A 848 -26.49 -1.03 -32.83
CA ASN A 848 -27.26 -0.97 -34.07
C ASN A 848 -27.54 -2.37 -34.63
N ASN A 849 -26.51 -3.22 -34.69
CA ASN A 849 -26.61 -4.60 -35.17
C ASN A 849 -27.57 -5.44 -34.32
N ASN A 850 -27.78 -5.05 -33.07
CA ASN A 850 -28.74 -5.68 -32.16
C ASN A 850 -30.11 -4.98 -32.09
N GLY A 851 -30.34 -3.94 -32.91
CA GLY A 851 -31.60 -3.19 -33.01
C GLY A 851 -31.79 -2.07 -31.99
N PHE A 852 -30.85 -1.84 -31.09
CA PHE A 852 -31.01 -0.90 -29.97
C PHE A 852 -30.80 0.57 -30.35
N ILE A 853 -30.35 0.90 -31.56
CA ILE A 853 -30.31 2.30 -32.01
C ILE A 853 -31.71 2.79 -32.37
N PHE A 854 -32.39 2.12 -33.30
CA PHE A 854 -33.66 2.60 -33.85
C PHE A 854 -34.90 1.97 -33.21
N GLY A 855 -34.77 0.79 -32.59
CA GLY A 855 -35.91 0.09 -31.99
C GLY A 855 -35.75 -1.41 -32.03
N LYS A 856 -35.77 -2.04 -30.85
CA LYS A 856 -35.86 -3.47 -30.67
C LYS A 856 -37.14 -3.80 -29.89
N GLU A 857 -37.98 -4.66 -30.44
CA GLU A 857 -39.12 -5.20 -29.71
C GLU A 857 -38.66 -6.07 -28.55
N MET A 858 -39.29 -5.86 -27.39
CA MET A 858 -38.99 -6.54 -26.14
C MET A 858 -40.30 -6.99 -25.49
N SER A 859 -40.25 -8.13 -24.81
CA SER A 859 -41.38 -8.67 -24.05
C SER A 859 -41.06 -8.68 -22.55
N PHE A 860 -41.91 -8.04 -21.75
CA PHE A 860 -41.81 -7.92 -20.30
C PHE A 860 -43.03 -8.58 -19.64
N LYS A 861 -42.97 -9.90 -19.41
CA LYS A 861 -44.08 -10.70 -18.87
C LYS A 861 -45.40 -10.44 -19.61
N LYS A 862 -46.24 -9.52 -19.11
CA LYS A 862 -47.55 -9.16 -19.67
C LYS A 862 -47.52 -8.01 -20.69
N HIS A 863 -46.40 -7.32 -20.84
CA HIS A 863 -46.26 -6.14 -21.70
C HIS A 863 -45.31 -6.40 -22.86
N LYS A 864 -45.55 -5.71 -23.97
CA LYS A 864 -44.61 -5.60 -25.08
C LYS A 864 -44.18 -4.14 -25.18
N GLY A 865 -42.92 -3.92 -25.52
CA GLY A 865 -42.40 -2.57 -25.69
C GLY A 865 -41.28 -2.52 -26.70
N ILE A 866 -40.84 -1.30 -27.02
CA ILE A 866 -39.73 -1.04 -27.93
C ILE A 866 -38.63 -0.33 -27.16
N ILE A 867 -37.42 -0.90 -27.15
CA ILE A 867 -36.22 -0.26 -26.57
C ILE A 867 -35.35 0.31 -27.68
N ARG A 868 -34.88 1.54 -27.48
CA ARG A 868 -33.94 2.21 -28.39
C ARG A 868 -33.06 3.25 -27.71
N SER A 869 -32.05 3.76 -28.40
CA SER A 869 -31.29 4.95 -27.98
C SER A 869 -32.14 6.21 -28.05
N LEU A 870 -31.77 7.22 -27.26
CA LEU A 870 -32.38 8.56 -27.31
C LEU A 870 -32.03 9.29 -28.61
N THR A 871 -32.88 10.22 -29.02
CA THR A 871 -32.50 11.27 -29.97
C THR A 871 -31.68 12.36 -29.27
N GLY A 872 -30.65 12.87 -29.97
CA GLY A 872 -29.72 13.87 -29.42
C GLY A 872 -29.42 15.04 -30.36
N GLY A 873 -29.99 15.05 -31.57
CA GLY A 873 -29.66 16.03 -32.60
C GLY A 873 -28.38 15.69 -33.36
N TYR A 874 -28.23 16.22 -34.57
CA TYR A 874 -27.22 15.80 -35.55
C TYR A 874 -26.20 16.88 -35.91
N ALA A 875 -26.36 18.11 -35.41
CA ALA A 875 -25.44 19.23 -35.64
C ALA A 875 -25.37 20.16 -34.42
N PHE A 876 -24.43 21.11 -34.41
CA PHE A 876 -24.38 22.15 -33.39
C PHE A 876 -25.43 23.24 -33.68
N ARG A 877 -25.88 23.92 -32.63
CA ARG A 877 -26.81 25.04 -32.73
C ARG A 877 -26.07 26.37 -32.88
N ASN A 878 -26.60 27.27 -33.70
CA ASN A 878 -26.13 28.67 -33.81
C ASN A 878 -26.98 29.64 -32.94
N GLY A 879 -26.60 30.92 -32.90
CA GLY A 879 -27.27 31.94 -32.09
C GLY A 879 -28.73 32.21 -32.49
N ASP A 880 -29.07 31.94 -33.75
CA ASP A 880 -30.40 32.19 -34.32
C ASP A 880 -31.31 30.96 -34.25
N GLY A 881 -30.88 29.89 -33.56
CA GLY A 881 -31.60 28.62 -33.45
C GLY A 881 -31.44 27.68 -34.64
N GLY A 882 -30.62 28.04 -35.62
CA GLY A 882 -30.27 27.21 -36.78
C GLY A 882 -29.02 26.34 -36.56
N ILE A 883 -28.48 25.84 -37.67
CA ILE A 883 -27.37 24.87 -37.70
C ILE A 883 -26.00 25.59 -37.67
N SER A 884 -25.03 24.98 -37.00
CA SER A 884 -23.61 25.37 -36.96
C SER A 884 -22.73 24.15 -37.23
N LEU A 885 -21.66 24.35 -38.00
CA LEU A 885 -20.67 23.29 -38.26
C LEU A 885 -19.63 23.12 -37.15
N PHE A 886 -19.48 24.12 -36.28
CA PHE A 886 -18.58 24.11 -35.13
C PHE A 886 -19.35 24.41 -33.86
N ASP A 887 -18.81 23.93 -32.74
CA ASP A 887 -19.42 24.12 -31.44
C ASP A 887 -19.34 25.58 -30.99
N LYS A 888 -20.48 26.15 -30.62
CA LYS A 888 -20.62 27.50 -30.06
C LYS A 888 -21.03 27.48 -28.58
N GLY A 889 -21.07 26.31 -27.96
CA GLY A 889 -21.56 26.11 -26.59
C GLY A 889 -23.08 26.29 -26.45
N LEU A 890 -23.82 26.27 -27.57
CA LEU A 890 -25.26 26.53 -27.60
C LEU A 890 -26.11 25.26 -27.65
N GLY A 891 -25.52 24.06 -27.73
CA GLY A 891 -26.22 22.78 -27.76
C GLY A 891 -26.40 22.19 -29.17
N ALA A 892 -27.34 21.25 -29.31
CA ALA A 892 -27.58 20.52 -30.57
C ALA A 892 -28.76 21.08 -31.37
N TYR A 893 -28.77 20.74 -32.66
CA TYR A 893 -29.88 20.94 -33.59
C TYR A 893 -30.39 19.59 -34.12
N PRO A 894 -31.71 19.39 -34.23
CA PRO A 894 -32.78 20.27 -33.73
C PRO A 894 -32.82 20.27 -32.19
N THR A 895 -33.37 21.33 -31.60
CA THR A 895 -33.58 21.40 -30.13
C THR A 895 -34.72 20.50 -29.66
N GLU A 896 -35.58 20.08 -30.57
CA GLU A 896 -36.63 19.08 -30.35
C GLU A 896 -36.01 17.67 -30.41
N ASN A 897 -35.23 17.33 -29.38
CA ASN A 897 -34.64 16.01 -29.21
C ASN A 897 -34.82 15.53 -27.77
N GLU A 898 -34.87 14.22 -27.56
CA GLU A 898 -35.22 13.63 -26.27
C GLU A 898 -34.20 13.93 -25.16
N TRP A 899 -32.92 14.09 -25.49
CA TRP A 899 -31.92 14.52 -24.52
C TRP A 899 -32.22 15.93 -24.01
N ASP A 900 -32.39 16.90 -24.90
CA ASP A 900 -32.64 18.29 -24.50
C ASP A 900 -34.01 18.44 -23.83
N THR A 901 -35.03 17.77 -24.34
CA THR A 901 -36.40 17.83 -23.80
C THR A 901 -36.49 17.18 -22.43
N TYR A 902 -36.08 15.91 -22.28
CA TYR A 902 -36.36 15.16 -21.07
C TYR A 902 -35.22 15.17 -20.05
N ILE A 903 -33.97 15.13 -20.49
CA ILE A 903 -32.81 15.05 -19.57
C ILE A 903 -32.41 16.43 -19.06
N ILE A 904 -32.41 17.44 -19.94
CA ILE A 904 -31.90 18.79 -19.61
C ILE A 904 -33.01 19.77 -19.23
N SER A 905 -34.16 19.76 -19.90
CA SER A 905 -35.17 20.82 -19.74
C SER A 905 -36.40 20.43 -18.91
N SER A 906 -36.71 19.13 -18.81
CA SER A 906 -37.90 18.66 -18.09
C SER A 906 -37.74 18.78 -16.58
N ASN A 907 -38.80 19.27 -15.92
CA ASN A 907 -38.97 19.23 -14.47
C ASN A 907 -39.87 18.05 -14.02
N LEU A 908 -40.22 17.14 -14.95
CA LEU A 908 -41.12 16.01 -14.76
C LEU A 908 -42.40 16.39 -14.00
N ASN A 909 -43.13 17.40 -14.50
CA ASN A 909 -44.34 17.93 -13.87
C ASN A 909 -44.14 18.41 -12.42
N GLY A 910 -42.95 18.93 -12.11
CA GLY A 910 -42.60 19.46 -10.79
C GLY A 910 -42.03 18.43 -9.81
N HIS A 911 -41.88 17.16 -10.23
CA HIS A 911 -41.20 16.14 -9.40
C HIS A 911 -39.72 16.45 -9.19
N ILE A 912 -39.07 17.13 -10.14
CA ILE A 912 -37.63 17.44 -10.10
C ILE A 912 -37.37 18.87 -10.56
N LYS A 913 -36.14 19.37 -10.37
CA LYS A 913 -35.70 20.60 -11.06
C LYS A 913 -35.35 20.28 -12.52
N ALA A 914 -35.51 21.25 -13.41
CA ALA A 914 -35.02 21.10 -14.79
C ALA A 914 -33.51 20.80 -14.79
N GLY A 915 -33.12 19.72 -15.47
CA GLY A 915 -31.73 19.30 -15.57
C GLY A 915 -31.17 18.63 -14.31
N ASP A 916 -32.02 18.13 -13.42
CA ASP A 916 -31.59 17.54 -12.14
C ASP A 916 -30.61 16.37 -12.34
N LYS A 917 -29.34 16.67 -12.07
CA LYS A 917 -28.23 15.73 -12.21
C LYS A 917 -28.29 14.58 -11.22
N LEU A 918 -28.98 14.71 -10.08
CA LEU A 918 -29.16 13.63 -9.11
C LEU A 918 -30.19 12.60 -9.57
N VAL A 919 -31.05 12.97 -10.52
CA VAL A 919 -32.06 12.09 -11.11
C VAL A 919 -31.52 11.45 -12.38
N TRP A 920 -30.92 12.26 -13.25
CA TRP A 920 -30.50 11.82 -14.59
C TRP A 920 -29.04 11.39 -14.69
N ASN A 921 -28.23 11.60 -13.65
CA ASN A 921 -26.83 11.17 -13.54
C ASN A 921 -25.91 11.62 -14.71
N TRP A 922 -26.32 12.62 -15.50
CA TRP A 922 -25.63 13.00 -16.74
C TRP A 922 -24.27 13.68 -16.50
N ASP A 923 -23.99 14.15 -15.28
CA ASP A 923 -22.75 14.83 -14.93
C ASP A 923 -21.65 13.86 -14.45
N VAL A 924 -21.99 12.61 -14.18
CA VAL A 924 -21.09 11.54 -13.72
C VAL A 924 -21.13 10.30 -14.63
N SER A 925 -22.15 10.18 -15.47
CA SER A 925 -22.23 9.13 -16.50
C SER A 925 -21.33 9.44 -17.71
N PRO A 926 -20.91 8.40 -18.45
CA PRO A 926 -20.30 8.51 -19.77
C PRO A 926 -21.17 9.32 -20.76
N GLN A 927 -20.60 9.70 -21.90
CA GLN A 927 -21.36 10.21 -23.04
C GLN A 927 -22.35 9.12 -23.51
N THR A 928 -23.59 9.48 -23.84
CA THR A 928 -24.54 8.50 -24.38
C THR A 928 -24.53 8.50 -25.89
N TRP A 929 -24.51 7.32 -26.52
CA TRP A 929 -24.83 7.18 -27.94
C TRP A 929 -26.28 7.59 -28.21
N CYS A 930 -26.48 8.26 -29.34
CA CYS A 930 -27.79 8.70 -29.83
C CYS A 930 -28.12 8.04 -31.17
N GLN A 931 -29.36 8.22 -31.63
CA GLN A 931 -29.85 7.64 -32.89
C GLN A 931 -29.15 8.21 -34.12
N GLU A 932 -28.81 9.49 -34.07
CA GLU A 932 -28.40 10.25 -35.22
C GLU A 932 -26.94 10.03 -35.60
N SER A 933 -26.68 10.15 -36.90
CA SER A 933 -25.33 10.37 -37.45
C SER A 933 -25.07 11.89 -37.57
N PRO A 934 -23.82 12.35 -37.43
CA PRO A 934 -23.50 13.78 -37.56
C PRO A 934 -23.82 14.32 -38.96
N MET A 935 -24.08 15.63 -39.05
CA MET A 935 -24.16 16.36 -40.31
C MET A 935 -22.83 16.31 -41.08
N ILE A 936 -22.91 16.26 -42.41
CA ILE A 936 -21.72 16.31 -43.29
C ILE A 936 -20.98 17.64 -43.08
N GLY A 937 -19.67 17.56 -42.84
CA GLY A 937 -18.82 18.73 -42.61
C GLY A 937 -18.81 19.26 -41.17
N LEU A 938 -19.43 18.56 -40.21
CA LEU A 938 -19.36 18.90 -38.79
C LEU A 938 -17.90 18.79 -38.27
N ILE A 939 -17.43 19.79 -37.55
CA ILE A 939 -16.06 19.86 -36.99
C ILE A 939 -16.07 19.25 -35.58
N HIS A 940 -15.14 18.33 -35.31
CA HIS A 940 -15.08 17.65 -34.03
C HIS A 940 -14.64 18.60 -32.90
N PRO A 941 -15.41 18.70 -31.79
CA PRO A 941 -15.24 19.78 -30.80
C PRO A 941 -13.91 19.71 -30.02
N PHE A 942 -13.31 18.52 -29.90
CA PHE A 942 -12.03 18.33 -29.20
C PHE A 942 -10.84 18.10 -30.12
N ASN A 943 -11.08 17.90 -31.41
CA ASN A 943 -10.01 17.54 -32.34
C ASN A 943 -10.35 18.03 -33.76
N PRO A 944 -10.24 19.34 -34.00
CA PRO A 944 -10.66 19.96 -35.26
C PRO A 944 -9.92 19.41 -36.49
N ASN A 945 -8.73 18.83 -36.31
CA ASN A 945 -7.84 18.40 -37.38
C ASN A 945 -7.83 16.88 -37.63
N ALA A 946 -8.43 16.06 -36.76
CA ALA A 946 -8.27 14.59 -36.85
C ALA A 946 -9.26 13.85 -37.74
N TYR A 947 -10.24 14.54 -38.34
CA TYR A 947 -11.29 13.91 -39.13
C TYR A 947 -11.47 14.62 -40.49
N ASP A 948 -10.37 14.85 -41.20
CA ASP A 948 -10.30 15.64 -42.44
C ASP A 948 -10.95 14.95 -43.66
N ASP A 949 -11.45 13.71 -43.50
CA ASP A 949 -12.17 13.02 -44.56
C ASP A 949 -13.64 13.48 -44.60
N LYS A 950 -13.86 14.61 -45.29
CA LYS A 950 -15.14 15.33 -45.42
C LYS A 950 -16.27 14.54 -46.10
N GLN A 951 -16.06 13.27 -46.48
CA GLN A 951 -16.98 12.50 -47.34
C GLN A 951 -17.65 11.25 -46.72
N LEU A 952 -17.28 10.77 -45.53
CA LEU A 952 -17.85 9.51 -44.99
C LEU A 952 -18.44 9.65 -43.58
N ASN A 953 -19.61 10.28 -43.47
CA ASN A 953 -20.40 10.29 -42.22
C ASN A 953 -21.15 8.97 -41.93
N ARG A 954 -21.17 8.03 -42.89
CA ARG A 954 -21.89 6.75 -42.76
C ARG A 954 -21.35 5.84 -41.64
N TYR A 955 -20.15 6.12 -41.13
CA TYR A 955 -19.49 5.36 -40.07
C TYR A 955 -19.35 6.16 -38.79
N LYS A 956 -20.14 7.22 -38.58
CA LYS A 956 -20.05 8.06 -37.38
C LYS A 956 -21.38 8.11 -36.61
N GLY A 957 -21.31 7.98 -35.29
CA GLY A 957 -22.45 8.14 -34.37
C GLY A 957 -22.34 9.43 -33.54
N ILE A 958 -23.47 10.01 -33.18
CA ILE A 958 -23.55 11.14 -32.22
C ILE A 958 -23.49 10.64 -30.78
N SER A 959 -22.81 11.39 -29.91
CA SER A 959 -22.97 11.27 -28.47
C SER A 959 -23.28 12.60 -27.79
N ARG A 960 -24.07 12.55 -26.71
CA ARG A 960 -24.39 13.71 -25.85
C ARG A 960 -23.62 13.65 -24.54
N TRP A 961 -23.18 14.81 -24.02
CA TRP A 961 -22.31 14.86 -22.84
C TRP A 961 -22.33 16.16 -22.02
N LYS A 962 -21.62 16.10 -20.89
CA LYS A 962 -21.43 17.12 -19.85
C LYS A 962 -20.53 18.30 -20.28
N GLU A 963 -20.94 19.12 -21.24
CA GLU A 963 -20.35 20.46 -21.34
C GLU A 963 -21.18 21.42 -20.49
N HIS A 964 -20.59 22.05 -19.45
CA HIS A 964 -21.06 23.08 -18.47
C HIS A 964 -22.58 23.26 -18.20
N SER A 965 -23.44 23.20 -19.21
CA SER A 965 -24.91 23.19 -19.20
C SER A 965 -25.58 21.82 -19.49
N GLY A 966 -24.83 20.74 -19.74
CA GLY A 966 -25.35 19.42 -20.12
C GLY A 966 -25.77 19.29 -21.58
N LYS A 967 -25.46 20.30 -22.41
CA LYS A 967 -25.88 20.38 -23.82
C LYS A 967 -24.81 19.93 -24.82
N GLY A 968 -23.72 19.33 -24.34
CA GLY A 968 -22.58 18.98 -25.18
C GLY A 968 -22.95 17.95 -26.25
N LEU A 969 -22.47 18.16 -27.47
CA LEU A 969 -22.57 17.22 -28.59
C LEU A 969 -21.16 16.84 -29.04
N THR A 970 -20.95 15.57 -29.33
CA THR A 970 -19.72 15.07 -29.96
C THR A 970 -20.05 13.90 -30.88
N PHE A 971 -19.07 13.38 -31.60
CA PHE A 971 -19.25 12.25 -32.49
C PHE A 971 -17.97 11.45 -32.63
N ASN A 972 -18.09 10.18 -33.01
CA ASN A 972 -16.95 9.31 -33.27
C ASN A 972 -17.31 8.21 -34.26
N TYR A 973 -16.33 7.40 -34.64
CA TYR A 973 -16.58 6.21 -35.45
C TYR A 973 -17.53 5.25 -34.75
N THR A 974 -18.38 4.55 -35.51
CA THR A 974 -19.44 3.68 -34.99
C THR A 974 -18.90 2.44 -34.27
N ASP A 975 -17.69 1.99 -34.62
CA ASP A 975 -16.96 0.88 -34.01
C ASP A 975 -16.14 1.28 -32.77
N HIS A 976 -16.08 2.58 -32.44
CA HIS A 976 -15.24 3.09 -31.37
C HIS A 976 -15.73 2.66 -29.97
N ILE A 977 -14.87 1.96 -29.22
CA ILE A 977 -15.13 1.46 -27.86
C ILE A 977 -14.31 2.26 -26.85
N HIS A 978 -14.96 2.87 -25.86
CA HIS A 978 -14.25 3.57 -24.78
C HIS A 978 -15.11 3.70 -23.52
N SER A 979 -14.47 3.72 -22.36
CA SER A 979 -15.10 3.90 -21.05
C SER A 979 -15.85 5.23 -20.85
N VAL A 980 -15.68 6.20 -21.76
CA VAL A 980 -16.37 7.49 -21.71
C VAL A 980 -17.58 7.53 -22.62
N ARG A 981 -17.93 6.45 -23.31
CA ARG A 981 -19.12 6.36 -24.16
C ARG A 981 -19.95 5.13 -23.80
N GLY A 982 -21.27 5.26 -23.89
CA GLY A 982 -22.18 4.24 -23.40
C GLY A 982 -23.60 4.34 -23.94
N PHE A 983 -24.47 3.55 -23.35
CA PHE A 983 -25.85 3.35 -23.78
C PHE A 983 -26.84 3.83 -22.71
N ARG A 984 -27.74 4.74 -23.07
CA ARG A 984 -28.93 5.10 -22.30
C ARG A 984 -30.18 4.76 -23.11
N PRO A 985 -30.99 3.78 -22.68
CA PRO A 985 -32.19 3.39 -23.41
C PRO A 985 -33.39 4.30 -23.12
N VAL A 986 -34.27 4.37 -24.11
CA VAL A 986 -35.69 4.78 -24.02
C VAL A 986 -36.54 3.53 -24.25
N LEU A 987 -37.60 3.38 -23.46
CA LEU A 987 -38.61 2.33 -23.58
C LEU A 987 -39.97 2.96 -23.94
N TYR A 988 -40.62 2.43 -24.96
CA TYR A 988 -42.04 2.62 -25.25
C TYR A 988 -42.80 1.38 -24.81
N ILE A 989 -43.80 1.51 -23.95
CA ILE A 989 -44.52 0.36 -23.37
C ILE A 989 -46.00 0.66 -23.10
#